data_AF-A0A9R0XWB1-F1
#
_entry.id   AF-A0A9R0XWB1-F1
#
_cell.length_a   1.000
_cell.length_b   1.000
_cell.length_c   1.000
_cell.angle_alpha   90.00
_cell.angle_beta   90.00
_cell.angle_gamma   90.00
#
_symmetry.space_group_name_H-M   'P 1'
#
loop_
_entity.id
_entity.type
_entity.pdbx_description
1 polymer ?
#
loop_
_entity_poly.entity_id
_entity_poly.type
_entity_poly.pdbx_seq_one_letter_code
_entity_poly.pdbx_strand_id
1 'polypeptide(L)'
;MQTHHFSNRGHSKILHIPSLALVLLICLVSPTSSCTEQEKASLLQFLAGLSQDGGLAASWQHATDCCQWAGITCRQDTTITDVLLASKGLEGHVSESLGNLTGLQHLNLSHNSLSGGLPLELVSSSSILVLDISYNQFNGTLPELSASTPAQPLKVLNISSNFFTGQFTSTKWKGMENLVALNASNNRFTGQVPTHFCNTSPDISVLDLSFNRFSGSLPQGLGDCSKMIELRAGYNDLSGTIPDELFNATSSEYLSLSNNHLHGVLEDAHIFNLRNLSTLDLGGNNLSGKVPDSIGQLKKLQELHLNNNNMSGELPSAVSNCINLIIIDLKSNNFSGELANVNFSNLHNLKTLDLLYNNFTGKVPESIYSCSNMTALRLSGNKLHGQLSPRIGDLKYLTFLSLGKNSFKNITNALHILQSCRNLTTLLIGQNFIGEHMPELEKVEGFEKLQVLDIGGCPLFGKMPLWISNLANLEVLVLSNNKLTGSIPAWIKALKHLFYLDVRNNTLTGEIPTILMDMPTLMSENKEAHLDPRLFELPVYKSPSLQYRIPIAFPKVLDLSNNKFTGEIPLEIGQLKAVLSLNFSFNYLTGRIPQSICNLTNLLVLDLSSNNLTGAIPGALNSLNFLSGFNISNNDLEGPIPSGGQLNTFPNSSFDGNPKLCGSMLTHKCASASTPLVSQNQRNKKVIFAITFSVFFRGIAILLLLGRLFVSIRMKGVTATSQRGNNGDVDASSFYSSSEKTLVVMWMPQGNGEDNKINFSDILKATNNFDKENIIGCGGYGLVYKAELPDGSKLAIKKLHDEMCLMEREFRAEVDALSMTQHQNLVPLWGYCIQGNSRLLIYSYMENGSLDDWLHNRDDDVSSCFDWPTRLKIAQGASLGLSYIHDVCKPQIVHRDIKSSNILLDKEFKAYVADFGLARLIVPNRTHVTTELVGTMGYIPPEYGYIKRTCPMGSTVEV
;
A
#
# COMPACT_ATOMS: atom_id res chain seq x y z
N MET A 1 38.87 33.04 14.11
CA MET A 1 40.03 33.88 13.73
C MET A 1 40.01 35.14 14.60
N GLN A 2 40.63 35.05 15.78
CA GLN A 2 41.16 36.16 16.59
C GLN A 2 41.98 35.50 17.70
N THR A 3 43.26 35.86 17.80
CA THR A 3 44.30 35.29 18.65
C THR A 3 44.93 36.38 19.51
N HIS A 4 45.30 36.05 20.75
CA HIS A 4 46.25 36.79 21.60
C HIS A 4 46.85 35.82 22.63
N HIS A 5 48.09 35.91 23.14
CA HIS A 5 49.39 36.41 22.66
C HIS A 5 50.43 35.97 23.72
N PHE A 6 51.62 35.49 23.29
CA PHE A 6 52.98 35.58 23.90
C PHE A 6 53.25 35.02 25.34
N SER A 7 54.45 34.66 25.83
CA SER A 7 55.87 34.56 25.40
C SER A 7 56.70 33.95 26.56
N ASN A 8 57.73 33.12 26.31
CA ASN A 8 59.15 33.29 26.75
C ASN A 8 59.95 31.97 26.58
N ARG A 9 60.98 31.89 25.72
CA ARG A 9 62.43 32.18 25.93
C ARG A 9 62.98 31.55 27.23
N GLY A 10 64.02 30.72 27.28
CA GLY A 10 65.04 30.22 26.34
C GLY A 10 66.34 29.94 27.15
N HIS A 11 67.18 28.98 26.75
CA HIS A 11 68.68 29.06 26.71
C HIS A 11 69.34 27.70 26.47
N SER A 12 70.37 27.75 25.63
CA SER A 12 71.24 26.69 25.09
C SER A 12 72.39 26.26 26.01
N LYS A 13 72.95 25.05 25.79
CA LYS A 13 74.41 24.83 25.67
C LYS A 13 74.73 23.44 25.08
N ILE A 14 75.80 23.40 24.29
CA ILE A 14 76.29 22.31 23.44
C ILE A 14 77.60 21.73 24.03
N LEU A 15 77.90 20.46 23.69
CA LEU A 15 79.21 19.78 23.50
C LEU A 15 79.79 18.89 24.61
N HIS A 16 79.78 17.55 24.42
CA HIS A 16 80.93 16.72 24.01
C HIS A 16 80.64 15.19 24.12
N ILE A 17 81.06 14.44 23.08
CA ILE A 17 81.16 12.96 22.92
C ILE A 17 82.69 12.63 23.07
N PRO A 18 83.20 11.51 23.67
CA PRO A 18 82.96 10.13 23.20
C PRO A 18 83.05 8.92 24.18
N SER A 19 82.59 7.78 23.66
CA SER A 19 83.01 6.37 23.90
C SER A 19 82.87 5.74 25.30
N LEU A 20 81.98 4.74 25.45
CA LEU A 20 82.27 3.32 25.21
C LEU A 20 80.98 2.49 25.34
N ALA A 21 80.74 1.61 24.37
CA ALA A 21 79.59 0.74 24.27
C ALA A 21 79.54 -0.32 25.38
N LEU A 22 78.33 -0.65 25.87
CA LEU A 22 77.74 -1.99 25.85
C LEU A 22 76.50 -2.07 26.77
N VAL A 23 75.34 -1.64 26.29
CA VAL A 23 74.07 -2.39 26.30
C VAL A 23 73.26 -1.78 25.16
N LEU A 24 73.05 -2.55 24.08
CA LEU A 24 72.12 -2.18 23.02
C LEU A 24 70.73 -1.99 23.66
N LEU A 25 70.35 -0.73 23.84
CA LEU A 25 68.96 -0.31 23.94
C LEU A 25 68.26 -0.74 22.65
N ILE A 26 67.49 -1.83 22.74
CA ILE A 26 66.27 -2.01 21.98
C ILE A 26 65.34 -0.87 22.43
N CYS A 27 65.46 0.30 21.81
CA CYS A 27 64.52 1.41 21.96
C CYS A 27 64.30 2.07 20.60
N LEU A 28 63.70 1.32 19.69
CA LEU A 28 62.90 1.83 18.57
C LEU A 28 61.79 0.81 18.26
N VAL A 29 60.95 0.54 19.24
CA VAL A 29 59.61 0.01 18.97
C VAL A 29 58.68 0.73 19.94
N SER A 30 58.17 1.89 19.53
CA SER A 30 56.81 2.21 19.95
C SER A 30 55.98 1.00 19.55
N PRO A 31 55.26 0.32 20.45
CA PRO A 31 54.36 -0.72 19.98
C PRO A 31 53.41 -0.01 19.03
N THR A 32 53.46 -0.38 17.75
CA THR A 32 52.39 -0.10 16.80
C THR A 32 51.20 -0.84 17.36
N SER A 33 50.46 -0.21 18.27
CA SER A 33 49.25 -0.79 18.84
C SER A 33 48.25 -0.83 17.71
N SER A 34 48.12 -2.01 17.10
CA SER A 34 46.99 -2.41 16.30
C SER A 34 45.96 -3.05 17.23
N CYS A 35 44.72 -3.18 16.76
CA CYS A 35 43.78 -4.08 17.42
C CYS A 35 44.40 -5.47 17.65
N THR A 36 43.90 -6.19 18.65
CA THR A 36 44.45 -7.51 18.99
C THR A 36 44.22 -8.51 17.86
N GLU A 37 45.14 -9.48 17.70
CA GLU A 37 44.97 -10.53 16.67
C GLU A 37 43.69 -11.36 16.90
N GLN A 38 43.20 -11.45 18.15
CA GLN A 38 41.93 -12.10 18.46
C GLN A 38 40.73 -11.31 17.95
N GLU A 39 40.68 -9.99 18.19
CA GLU A 39 39.61 -9.12 17.69
C GLU A 39 39.57 -9.12 16.16
N LYS A 40 40.75 -9.06 15.54
CA LYS A 40 40.92 -9.14 14.10
C LYS A 40 40.43 -10.48 13.54
N ALA A 41 40.77 -11.59 14.19
CA ALA A 41 40.29 -12.91 13.81
C ALA A 41 38.75 -13.00 13.92
N SER A 42 38.15 -12.45 14.98
CA SER A 42 36.69 -12.37 15.13
C SER A 42 36.03 -11.62 13.99
N LEU A 43 36.55 -10.45 13.61
CA LEU A 43 36.01 -9.68 12.48
C LEU A 43 36.16 -10.41 11.14
N LEU A 44 37.30 -11.04 10.89
CA LEU A 44 37.51 -11.82 9.67
C LEU A 44 36.66 -13.09 9.62
N GLN A 45 36.37 -13.70 10.77
CA GLN A 45 35.44 -14.82 10.87
C GLN A 45 34.01 -14.38 10.57
N PHE A 46 33.59 -13.21 11.06
CA PHE A 46 32.32 -12.59 10.66
C PHE A 46 32.27 -12.37 9.15
N LEU A 47 33.31 -11.75 8.57
CA LEU A 47 33.40 -11.52 7.13
C LEU A 47 33.32 -12.83 6.32
N ALA A 48 34.00 -13.87 6.78
CA ALA A 48 33.97 -15.20 6.15
C ALA A 48 32.61 -15.90 6.24
N GLY A 49 31.77 -15.51 7.21
CA GLY A 49 30.39 -15.99 7.37
C GLY A 49 29.37 -15.32 6.44
N LEU A 50 29.74 -14.23 5.76
CA LEU A 50 28.88 -13.54 4.81
C LEU A 50 28.92 -14.21 3.44
N SER A 51 27.76 -14.30 2.79
CA SER A 51 27.66 -14.72 1.39
C SER A 51 27.91 -13.57 0.42
N GLN A 52 27.59 -12.34 0.82
CA GLN A 52 27.97 -11.09 0.14
C GLN A 52 28.46 -10.09 1.19
N ASP A 53 29.67 -9.56 0.98
CA ASP A 53 30.33 -8.69 1.95
C ASP A 53 30.19 -7.18 1.65
N GLY A 54 29.49 -6.80 0.58
CA GLY A 54 29.28 -5.39 0.25
C GLY A 54 30.57 -4.62 -0.10
N GLY A 55 31.65 -5.33 -0.47
CA GLY A 55 32.97 -4.77 -0.73
C GLY A 55 33.85 -4.63 0.52
N LEU A 56 33.44 -5.16 1.68
CA LEU A 56 34.22 -5.09 2.92
C LEU A 56 35.56 -5.83 2.81
N ALA A 57 35.64 -6.92 2.05
CA ALA A 57 36.88 -7.67 1.87
C ALA A 57 38.02 -6.84 1.23
N ALA A 58 37.69 -5.79 0.48
CA ALA A 58 38.69 -4.87 -0.06
C ALA A 58 39.38 -4.05 1.06
N SER A 59 38.66 -3.73 2.13
CA SER A 59 39.16 -2.96 3.26
C SER A 59 39.68 -3.85 4.40
N TRP A 60 39.05 -4.99 4.66
CA TRP A 60 39.31 -5.84 5.81
C TRP A 60 40.39 -6.87 5.47
N GLN A 61 41.65 -6.44 5.46
CA GLN A 61 42.78 -7.28 5.02
C GLN A 61 43.68 -7.70 6.19
N HIS A 62 44.13 -8.96 6.16
CA HIS A 62 45.02 -9.53 7.17
C HIS A 62 46.31 -8.74 7.43
N ALA A 63 46.83 -7.99 6.45
CA ALA A 63 48.07 -7.22 6.60
C ALA A 63 47.87 -5.81 7.20
N THR A 64 46.63 -5.40 7.44
CA THR A 64 46.28 -4.04 7.86
C THR A 64 45.76 -4.00 9.30
N ASP A 65 45.89 -2.84 9.94
CA ASP A 65 45.33 -2.58 11.27
C ASP A 65 43.80 -2.49 11.19
N CYS A 66 43.10 -3.32 11.96
CA CYS A 66 41.65 -3.38 11.89
C CYS A 66 40.95 -2.14 12.44
N CYS A 67 41.65 -1.31 13.22
CA CYS A 67 41.14 0.01 13.61
C CYS A 67 41.07 1.02 12.45
N GLN A 68 41.63 0.69 11.27
CA GLN A 68 41.51 1.47 10.04
C GLN A 68 40.48 0.88 9.06
N TRP A 69 39.83 -0.22 9.41
CA TRP A 69 38.89 -0.90 8.53
C TRP A 69 37.58 -0.12 8.39
N ALA A 70 36.99 -0.19 7.20
CA ALA A 70 35.70 0.44 6.93
C ALA A 70 34.63 -0.05 7.91
N GLY A 71 34.03 0.89 8.64
CA GLY A 71 32.98 0.61 9.62
C GLY A 71 33.46 0.20 11.01
N ILE A 72 34.78 0.11 11.26
CA ILE A 72 35.34 -0.21 12.58
C ILE A 72 35.78 1.07 13.29
N THR A 73 35.43 1.20 14.57
CA THR A 73 35.95 2.27 15.45
C THR A 73 36.62 1.64 16.67
N CYS A 74 37.77 2.20 17.06
CA CYS A 74 38.53 1.78 18.23
C CYS A 74 38.73 2.93 19.21
N ARG A 75 38.93 2.59 20.49
CA ARG A 75 39.37 3.52 21.53
C ARG A 75 40.87 3.85 21.38
N GLN A 76 41.35 4.85 22.14
CA GLN A 76 42.76 5.22 22.25
C GLN A 76 43.69 4.06 22.66
N ASP A 77 43.19 3.06 23.37
CA ASP A 77 43.92 1.84 23.73
C ASP A 77 43.81 0.73 22.66
N THR A 78 43.27 1.06 21.48
CA THR A 78 43.13 0.20 20.29
C THR A 78 42.13 -0.95 20.40
N THR A 79 41.35 -0.99 21.48
CA THR A 79 40.22 -1.90 21.63
C THR A 79 39.08 -1.50 20.69
N ILE A 80 38.45 -2.46 20.02
CA ILE A 80 37.29 -2.20 19.15
C ILE A 80 36.07 -1.80 19.99
N THR A 81 35.45 -0.68 19.66
CA THR A 81 34.25 -0.17 20.34
C THR A 81 33.01 -0.17 19.46
N ASP A 82 33.15 -0.03 18.15
CA ASP A 82 32.00 0.08 17.24
C ASP A 82 32.20 -0.71 15.95
N VAL A 83 31.15 -1.39 15.52
CA VAL A 83 31.02 -2.03 14.21
C VAL A 83 29.76 -1.44 13.54
N LEU A 84 29.98 -0.53 12.59
CA LEU A 84 28.94 0.28 11.94
C LEU A 84 28.86 -0.04 10.44
N LEU A 85 28.02 -1.01 10.08
CA LEU A 85 27.90 -1.59 8.75
C LEU A 85 26.48 -1.48 8.17
N ALA A 86 25.77 -0.40 8.51
CA ALA A 86 24.46 -0.14 7.96
C ALA A 86 24.50 0.08 6.43
N SER A 87 23.50 -0.44 5.71
CA SER A 87 23.33 -0.22 4.26
C SER A 87 24.54 -0.59 3.40
N LYS A 88 25.20 -1.71 3.72
CA LYS A 88 26.36 -2.21 2.96
C LYS A 88 25.99 -3.27 1.92
N GLY A 89 24.73 -3.73 1.91
CA GLY A 89 24.30 -4.83 1.05
C GLY A 89 24.89 -6.17 1.53
N LEU A 90 25.02 -6.35 2.85
CA LEU A 90 25.51 -7.61 3.42
C LEU A 90 24.46 -8.70 3.29
N GLU A 91 24.88 -9.90 2.90
CA GLU A 91 24.04 -11.10 2.85
C GLU A 91 24.72 -12.25 3.60
N GLY A 92 23.92 -13.19 4.13
CA GLY A 92 24.42 -14.37 4.85
C GLY A 92 23.93 -14.41 6.29
N HIS A 93 24.72 -15.01 7.18
CA HIS A 93 24.39 -15.14 8.60
C HIS A 93 25.34 -14.31 9.46
N VAL A 94 24.86 -13.84 10.61
CA VAL A 94 25.73 -13.21 11.60
C VAL A 94 26.46 -14.28 12.39
N SER A 95 27.79 -14.22 12.39
CA SER A 95 28.63 -15.13 13.16
C SER A 95 28.61 -14.79 14.65
N GLU A 96 28.61 -15.82 15.50
CA GLU A 96 28.82 -15.74 16.96
C GLU A 96 30.11 -15.00 17.35
N SER A 97 31.11 -14.98 16.45
CA SER A 97 32.42 -14.36 16.67
C SER A 97 32.39 -12.87 17.01
N LEU A 98 31.35 -12.15 16.57
CA LEU A 98 31.14 -10.74 16.94
C LEU A 98 30.80 -10.58 18.43
N GLY A 99 30.14 -11.56 19.05
CA GLY A 99 29.85 -11.56 20.49
C GLY A 99 31.10 -11.74 21.36
N ASN A 100 32.17 -12.29 20.80
CA ASN A 100 33.46 -12.48 21.48
C ASN A 100 34.29 -11.19 21.59
N LEU A 101 33.88 -10.11 20.92
CA LEU A 101 34.55 -8.81 20.99
C LEU A 101 34.23 -8.14 22.33
N THR A 102 35.09 -8.33 23.34
CA THR A 102 34.86 -7.91 24.73
C THR A 102 34.85 -6.40 24.95
N GLY A 103 35.28 -5.60 23.96
CA GLY A 103 35.22 -4.15 23.99
C GLY A 103 34.06 -3.55 23.19
N LEU A 104 33.30 -4.35 22.42
CA LEU A 104 32.31 -3.87 21.46
C LEU A 104 31.11 -3.26 22.19
N GLN A 105 30.90 -1.96 22.00
CA GLN A 105 29.81 -1.22 22.62
C GLN A 105 28.63 -1.02 21.67
N HIS A 106 28.89 -0.77 20.39
CA HIS A 106 27.84 -0.52 19.39
C HIS A 106 27.99 -1.42 18.17
N LEU A 107 26.95 -2.21 17.90
CA LEU A 107 26.84 -3.02 16.70
C LEU A 107 25.64 -2.56 15.87
N ASN A 108 25.90 -2.04 14.67
CA ASN A 108 24.86 -1.63 13.73
C ASN A 108 25.04 -2.37 12.40
N LEU A 109 24.12 -3.29 12.12
CA LEU A 109 24.03 -4.08 10.90
C LEU A 109 22.74 -3.77 10.10
N SER A 110 22.10 -2.64 10.37
CA SER A 110 20.77 -2.31 9.83
C SER A 110 20.73 -2.11 8.31
N HIS A 111 19.55 -2.27 7.70
CA HIS A 111 19.32 -2.09 6.26
C HIS A 111 20.26 -2.94 5.40
N ASN A 112 20.33 -4.24 5.69
CA ASN A 112 21.06 -5.23 4.91
C ASN A 112 20.12 -6.41 4.57
N SER A 113 20.67 -7.52 4.09
CA SER A 113 19.93 -8.74 3.76
C SER A 113 20.44 -9.93 4.58
N LEU A 114 20.80 -9.69 5.84
CA LEU A 114 21.27 -10.71 6.78
C LEU A 114 20.12 -11.59 7.25
N SER A 115 20.34 -12.91 7.32
CA SER A 115 19.30 -13.91 7.57
C SER A 115 19.71 -14.90 8.67
N GLY A 116 18.79 -15.79 9.05
CA GLY A 116 18.99 -16.78 10.12
C GLY A 116 18.58 -16.26 11.50
N GLY A 117 18.88 -17.02 12.55
CA GLY A 117 18.60 -16.63 13.93
C GLY A 117 19.57 -15.58 14.45
N LEU A 118 19.14 -14.81 15.46
CA LEU A 118 20.02 -13.90 16.19
C LEU A 118 20.97 -14.73 17.09
N PRO A 119 22.31 -14.65 16.92
CA PRO A 119 23.24 -15.38 17.78
C PRO A 119 23.09 -15.02 19.26
N LEU A 120 23.13 -16.02 20.14
CA LEU A 120 22.99 -15.84 21.58
C LEU A 120 24.14 -14.99 22.14
N GLU A 121 25.32 -15.08 21.55
CA GLU A 121 26.56 -14.40 21.96
C GLU A 121 26.45 -12.89 21.82
N LEU A 122 25.61 -12.40 20.89
CA LEU A 122 25.36 -10.96 20.74
C LEU A 122 24.46 -10.42 21.84
N VAL A 123 23.50 -11.23 22.28
CA VAL A 123 22.54 -10.87 23.33
C VAL A 123 23.12 -11.11 24.73
N SER A 124 24.02 -12.08 24.87
CA SER A 124 24.75 -12.40 26.11
C SER A 124 26.12 -11.71 26.23
N SER A 125 26.42 -10.77 25.33
CA SER A 125 27.68 -10.04 25.36
C SER A 125 27.79 -9.14 26.60
N SER A 126 28.92 -9.27 27.30
CA SER A 126 29.23 -8.46 28.49
C SER A 126 29.64 -7.01 28.20
N SER A 127 29.59 -6.57 26.93
CA SER A 127 30.06 -5.24 26.51
C SER A 127 29.09 -4.45 25.63
N ILE A 128 28.24 -5.12 24.83
CA ILE A 128 27.36 -4.44 23.87
C ILE A 128 26.28 -3.62 24.58
N LEU A 129 26.24 -2.32 24.27
CA LEU A 129 25.28 -1.35 24.77
C LEU A 129 24.14 -1.11 23.78
N VAL A 130 24.45 -1.09 22.48
CA VAL A 130 23.48 -0.86 21.39
C VAL A 130 23.64 -1.96 20.35
N LEU A 131 22.54 -2.66 20.08
CA LEU A 131 22.42 -3.63 19.02
C LEU A 131 21.32 -3.20 18.05
N ASP A 132 21.70 -2.82 16.83
CA ASP A 132 20.77 -2.50 15.75
C ASP A 132 20.95 -3.47 14.58
N ILE A 133 19.96 -4.32 14.36
CA ILE A 133 19.89 -5.28 13.26
C ILE A 133 18.61 -5.07 12.42
N SER A 134 18.02 -3.88 12.51
CA SER A 134 16.75 -3.58 11.86
C SER A 134 16.82 -3.61 10.34
N TYR A 135 15.67 -3.84 9.67
CA TYR A 135 15.60 -3.93 8.20
C TYR A 135 16.55 -4.98 7.64
N ASN A 136 16.32 -6.24 8.02
CA ASN A 136 17.07 -7.41 7.58
C ASN A 136 16.10 -8.59 7.39
N GLN A 137 16.66 -9.80 7.32
CA GLN A 137 15.94 -11.04 7.10
C GLN A 137 16.03 -12.03 8.27
N PHE A 138 16.31 -11.55 9.49
CA PHE A 138 16.45 -12.41 10.66
C PHE A 138 15.13 -13.10 10.99
N ASN A 139 15.20 -14.39 11.32
CA ASN A 139 14.04 -15.24 11.58
C ASN A 139 14.22 -16.08 12.85
N GLY A 140 13.30 -17.01 13.08
CA GLY A 140 13.30 -17.83 14.29
C GLY A 140 12.83 -17.06 15.51
N THR A 141 13.17 -17.55 16.70
CA THR A 141 12.78 -16.93 17.98
C THR A 141 13.93 -16.15 18.60
N LEU A 142 13.62 -15.13 19.40
CA LEU A 142 14.64 -14.47 20.21
C LEU A 142 15.33 -15.47 21.16
N PRO A 143 16.67 -15.40 21.30
CA PRO A 143 17.43 -16.27 22.20
C PRO A 143 16.99 -16.11 23.65
N GLU A 144 17.06 -17.20 24.42
CA GLU A 144 16.72 -17.21 25.84
C GLU A 144 18.00 -17.32 26.68
N LEU A 145 18.20 -16.37 27.60
CA LEU A 145 19.33 -16.39 28.53
C LEU A 145 19.05 -17.38 29.67
N SER A 146 20.08 -18.11 30.08
CA SER A 146 19.96 -19.03 31.22
C SER A 146 19.61 -18.27 32.49
N ALA A 147 18.83 -18.89 33.39
CA ALA A 147 18.36 -18.25 34.61
C ALA A 147 19.48 -17.75 35.56
N SER A 148 20.71 -18.25 35.40
CA SER A 148 21.91 -17.88 36.15
C SER A 148 22.79 -16.82 35.46
N THR A 149 22.37 -16.30 34.31
CA THR A 149 23.16 -15.31 33.54
C THR A 149 23.16 -13.96 34.26
N PRO A 150 24.32 -13.31 34.46
CA PRO A 150 24.38 -11.95 34.99
C PRO A 150 23.60 -10.94 34.14
N ALA A 151 23.20 -9.82 34.73
CA ALA A 151 22.59 -8.72 34.01
C ALA A 151 23.53 -8.21 32.89
N GLN A 152 23.00 -8.16 31.67
CA GLN A 152 23.71 -7.73 30.48
C GLN A 152 23.72 -6.20 30.39
N PRO A 153 24.77 -5.57 29.84
CA PRO A 153 24.88 -4.12 29.76
C PRO A 153 24.03 -3.50 28.64
N LEU A 154 23.35 -4.31 27.83
CA LEU A 154 22.54 -3.90 26.69
C LEU A 154 21.46 -2.87 27.09
N LYS A 155 21.48 -1.71 26.42
CA LYS A 155 20.57 -0.60 26.65
C LYS A 155 19.59 -0.39 25.50
N VAL A 156 20.02 -0.61 24.27
CA VAL A 156 19.18 -0.40 23.09
C VAL A 156 19.19 -1.67 22.25
N LEU A 157 18.01 -2.20 22.01
CA LEU A 157 17.79 -3.34 21.12
C LEU A 157 16.81 -2.94 20.01
N ASN A 158 17.32 -2.80 18.79
CA ASN A 158 16.52 -2.55 17.61
C ASN A 158 16.56 -3.77 16.68
N ILE A 159 15.46 -4.54 16.69
CA ILE A 159 15.26 -5.75 15.87
C ILE A 159 14.10 -5.56 14.87
N SER A 160 13.67 -4.32 14.68
CA SER A 160 12.50 -4.00 13.87
C SER A 160 12.65 -4.38 12.40
N SER A 161 11.53 -4.63 11.72
CA SER A 161 11.50 -4.96 10.29
C SER A 161 12.36 -6.18 9.95
N ASN A 162 11.95 -7.33 10.50
CA ASN A 162 12.56 -8.65 10.32
C ASN A 162 11.45 -9.74 10.29
N PHE A 163 11.82 -11.01 10.24
CA PHE A 163 10.91 -12.17 10.32
C PHE A 163 10.87 -12.85 11.69
N PHE A 164 11.25 -12.19 12.78
CA PHE A 164 11.25 -12.85 14.08
C PHE A 164 9.85 -13.34 14.47
N THR A 165 9.82 -14.51 15.12
CA THR A 165 8.61 -15.23 15.52
C THR A 165 8.68 -15.61 17.01
N GLY A 166 7.61 -16.25 17.48
CA GLY A 166 7.49 -16.74 18.85
C GLY A 166 6.96 -15.68 19.81
N GLN A 167 6.91 -16.06 21.07
CA GLN A 167 6.31 -15.25 22.12
C GLN A 167 7.36 -14.49 22.92
N PHE A 168 6.95 -13.36 23.50
CA PHE A 168 7.70 -12.63 24.50
C PHE A 168 7.39 -13.24 25.88
N THR A 169 8.03 -14.36 26.23
CA THR A 169 7.91 -14.94 27.57
C THR A 169 8.73 -14.12 28.57
N SER A 170 8.34 -14.08 29.85
CA SER A 170 9.11 -13.39 30.89
C SER A 170 10.54 -13.91 31.02
N THR A 171 10.77 -15.19 30.70
CA THR A 171 12.10 -15.82 30.75
C THR A 171 13.06 -15.29 29.69
N LYS A 172 12.57 -14.90 28.50
CA LYS A 172 13.40 -14.35 27.42
C LYS A 172 14.03 -13.00 27.72
N TRP A 173 13.38 -12.21 28.56
CA TRP A 173 13.84 -10.87 28.94
C TRP A 173 14.73 -10.90 30.19
N LYS A 174 14.84 -12.05 30.84
CA LYS A 174 15.66 -12.21 32.03
C LYS A 174 17.13 -11.96 31.68
N GLY A 175 17.77 -11.03 32.40
CA GLY A 175 19.13 -10.57 32.11
C GLY A 175 19.21 -9.28 31.30
N MET A 176 18.12 -8.78 30.71
CA MET A 176 18.07 -7.47 30.03
C MET A 176 17.64 -6.34 30.97
N GLU A 177 18.21 -6.31 32.17
CA GLU A 177 17.78 -5.39 33.24
C GLU A 177 18.07 -3.92 32.94
N ASN A 178 19.06 -3.65 32.09
CA ASN A 178 19.52 -2.31 31.74
C ASN A 178 18.87 -1.73 30.47
N LEU A 179 17.85 -2.41 29.92
CA LEU A 179 17.24 -2.01 28.66
C LEU A 179 16.47 -0.68 28.81
N VAL A 180 16.82 0.28 27.95
CA VAL A 180 16.23 1.63 27.86
C VAL A 180 15.33 1.75 26.63
N ALA A 181 15.67 1.11 25.52
CA ALA A 181 14.87 1.14 24.31
C ALA A 181 14.78 -0.25 23.67
N LEU A 182 13.55 -0.66 23.39
CA LEU A 182 13.24 -1.84 22.61
C LEU A 182 12.38 -1.44 21.41
N ASN A 183 12.91 -1.67 20.21
CA ASN A 183 12.11 -1.62 18.99
C ASN A 183 12.04 -3.01 18.37
N ALA A 184 10.90 -3.66 18.53
CA ALA A 184 10.57 -4.96 17.97
C ALA A 184 9.44 -4.87 16.93
N SER A 185 9.15 -3.66 16.45
CA SER A 185 8.08 -3.43 15.49
C SER A 185 8.30 -4.20 14.19
N ASN A 186 7.22 -4.44 13.46
CA ASN A 186 7.29 -4.96 12.11
C ASN A 186 7.92 -6.35 11.99
N ASN A 187 7.43 -7.27 12.81
CA ASN A 187 7.88 -8.66 12.88
C ASN A 187 6.67 -9.61 12.86
N ARG A 188 6.87 -10.88 13.21
CA ARG A 188 5.83 -11.91 13.29
C ARG A 188 5.70 -12.46 14.71
N PHE A 189 5.98 -11.65 15.73
CA PHE A 189 5.81 -12.05 17.12
C PHE A 189 4.34 -12.31 17.45
N THR A 190 4.09 -13.31 18.30
CA THR A 190 2.75 -13.77 18.68
C THR A 190 2.60 -13.84 20.19
N GLY A 191 1.39 -14.13 20.66
CA GLY A 191 1.10 -14.33 22.08
C GLY A 191 0.90 -13.00 22.82
N GLN A 192 0.92 -13.06 24.14
CA GLN A 192 0.64 -11.91 25.00
C GLN A 192 1.88 -11.02 25.19
N VAL A 193 1.64 -9.73 25.41
CA VAL A 193 2.68 -8.81 25.91
C VAL A 193 3.07 -9.24 27.34
N PRO A 194 4.36 -9.28 27.70
CA PRO A 194 4.79 -9.79 29.01
C PRO A 194 4.19 -9.01 30.19
N THR A 195 3.67 -9.73 31.19
CA THR A 195 3.05 -9.12 32.38
C THR A 195 4.05 -8.43 33.32
N HIS A 196 5.32 -8.85 33.31
CA HIS A 196 6.37 -8.35 34.21
C HIS A 196 7.53 -7.68 33.45
N PHE A 197 7.23 -7.07 32.30
CA PHE A 197 8.25 -6.43 31.47
C PHE A 197 8.98 -5.31 32.24
N CYS A 198 8.23 -4.41 32.89
CA CYS A 198 8.77 -3.29 33.65
C CYS A 198 9.52 -3.73 34.91
N ASN A 199 9.15 -4.85 35.52
CA ASN A 199 9.90 -5.42 36.64
C ASN A 199 11.26 -5.96 36.20
N THR A 200 11.34 -6.44 34.95
CA THR A 200 12.58 -6.98 34.39
C THR A 200 13.48 -5.88 33.89
N SER A 201 12.94 -4.89 33.19
CA SER A 201 13.66 -3.74 32.61
C SER A 201 13.06 -2.42 33.11
N PRO A 202 13.36 -2.02 34.37
CA PRO A 202 12.75 -0.85 35.00
C PRO A 202 13.14 0.49 34.35
N ASP A 203 14.21 0.50 33.57
CA ASP A 203 14.75 1.69 32.91
C ASP A 203 14.20 1.92 31.50
N ILE A 204 13.24 1.12 31.05
CA ILE A 204 12.68 1.25 29.70
C ILE A 204 11.97 2.61 29.51
N SER A 205 12.37 3.30 28.45
CA SER A 205 11.82 4.58 28.01
C SER A 205 11.10 4.50 26.67
N VAL A 206 11.56 3.64 25.76
CA VAL A 206 10.92 3.44 24.45
C VAL A 206 10.58 1.97 24.28
N LEU A 207 9.31 1.67 24.06
CA LEU A 207 8.81 0.33 23.76
C LEU A 207 7.94 0.38 22.51
N ASP A 208 8.46 -0.14 21.40
CA ASP A 208 7.72 -0.28 20.15
C ASP A 208 7.53 -1.75 19.76
N LEU A 209 6.28 -2.19 19.83
CA LEU A 209 5.79 -3.53 19.51
C LEU A 209 4.85 -3.53 18.30
N SER A 210 4.74 -2.40 17.60
CA SER A 210 3.73 -2.20 16.56
C SER A 210 3.92 -3.13 15.37
N PHE A 211 2.87 -3.36 14.58
CA PHE A 211 2.94 -4.20 13.36
C PHE A 211 3.47 -5.61 13.65
N ASN A 212 2.81 -6.30 14.59
CA ASN A 212 3.08 -7.69 14.96
C ASN A 212 1.74 -8.46 15.05
N ARG A 213 1.72 -9.62 15.71
CA ARG A 213 0.51 -10.39 15.99
C ARG A 213 0.36 -10.64 17.50
N PHE A 214 0.73 -9.66 18.31
CA PHE A 214 0.48 -9.73 19.75
C PHE A 214 -1.02 -9.75 20.00
N SER A 215 -1.47 -10.61 20.90
CA SER A 215 -2.89 -10.84 21.19
C SER A 215 -3.16 -10.95 22.68
N GLY A 216 -4.43 -11.02 23.06
CA GLY A 216 -4.86 -10.95 24.46
C GLY A 216 -4.87 -9.52 25.01
N SER A 217 -4.97 -9.38 26.33
CA SER A 217 -5.09 -8.08 27.00
C SER A 217 -3.76 -7.38 27.18
N LEU A 218 -3.78 -6.05 27.19
CA LEU A 218 -2.66 -5.25 27.67
C LEU A 218 -2.39 -5.55 29.15
N PRO A 219 -1.14 -5.88 29.52
CA PRO A 219 -0.81 -6.21 30.91
C PRO A 219 -0.78 -4.97 31.81
N GLN A 220 -1.37 -5.09 33.01
CA GLN A 220 -1.38 -4.04 34.02
C GLN A 220 0.03 -3.57 34.42
N GLY A 221 1.00 -4.51 34.46
CA GLY A 221 2.37 -4.24 34.83
C GLY A 221 3.12 -3.26 33.91
N LEU A 222 2.56 -2.88 32.75
CA LEU A 222 3.11 -1.77 31.94
C LEU A 222 3.05 -0.42 32.66
N GLY A 223 2.09 -0.27 33.59
CA GLY A 223 1.99 0.91 34.45
C GLY A 223 3.19 1.13 35.36
N ASP A 224 3.94 0.06 35.67
CA ASP A 224 5.11 0.12 36.56
C ASP A 224 6.35 0.69 35.86
N CYS A 225 6.32 0.86 34.53
CA CYS A 225 7.41 1.47 33.76
C CYS A 225 7.47 2.99 33.98
N SER A 226 7.96 3.41 35.15
CA SER A 226 7.98 4.83 35.56
C SER A 226 8.79 5.76 34.64
N LYS A 227 9.73 5.22 33.84
CA LYS A 227 10.57 5.96 32.88
C LYS A 227 10.07 5.88 31.43
N MET A 228 8.93 5.24 31.18
CA MET A 228 8.35 5.10 29.85
C MET A 228 7.97 6.48 29.30
N ILE A 229 8.55 6.84 28.16
CA ILE A 229 8.28 8.06 27.40
C ILE A 229 7.38 7.72 26.21
N GLU A 230 7.67 6.59 25.55
CA GLU A 230 7.02 6.20 24.31
C GLU A 230 6.60 4.74 24.36
N LEU A 231 5.29 4.53 24.22
CA LEU A 231 4.68 3.21 24.05
C LEU A 231 3.95 3.16 22.72
N ARG A 232 4.38 2.26 21.84
CA ARG A 232 3.68 1.93 20.60
C ARG A 232 3.38 0.44 20.57
N ALA A 233 2.11 0.11 20.42
CA ALA A 233 1.66 -1.27 20.21
C ALA A 233 0.51 -1.33 19.19
N GLY A 234 0.49 -0.39 18.25
CA GLY A 234 -0.53 -0.34 17.21
C GLY A 234 -0.40 -1.46 16.17
N TYR A 235 -1.46 -1.70 15.39
CA TYR A 235 -1.48 -2.73 14.34
C TYR A 235 -1.08 -4.12 14.86
N ASN A 236 -1.83 -4.59 15.85
CA ASN A 236 -1.72 -5.91 16.47
C ASN A 236 -3.13 -6.51 16.67
N ASP A 237 -3.22 -7.67 17.31
CA ASP A 237 -4.47 -8.35 17.65
C ASP A 237 -4.83 -8.17 19.16
N LEU A 238 -4.40 -7.06 19.78
CA LEU A 238 -4.64 -6.81 21.21
C LEU A 238 -6.13 -6.59 21.46
N SER A 239 -6.64 -7.12 22.57
CA SER A 239 -8.07 -7.11 22.91
C SER A 239 -8.26 -6.79 24.40
N GLY A 240 -9.51 -6.81 24.90
CA GLY A 240 -9.79 -6.43 26.28
C GLY A 240 -9.83 -4.92 26.49
N THR A 241 -9.82 -4.50 27.75
CA THR A 241 -9.79 -3.09 28.14
C THR A 241 -8.38 -2.54 28.23
N ILE A 242 -8.23 -1.22 28.11
CA ILE A 242 -6.99 -0.54 28.48
C ILE A 242 -6.92 -0.56 30.02
N PRO A 243 -5.90 -1.19 30.64
CA PRO A 243 -5.82 -1.31 32.09
C PRO A 243 -5.56 0.06 32.73
N ASP A 244 -6.25 0.35 33.83
CA ASP A 244 -6.14 1.62 34.56
C ASP A 244 -4.71 1.90 35.04
N GLU A 245 -3.98 0.83 35.37
CA GLU A 245 -2.59 0.91 35.80
C GLU A 245 -1.67 1.51 34.73
N LEU A 246 -1.99 1.35 33.43
CA LEU A 246 -1.17 1.93 32.35
C LEU A 246 -1.07 3.45 32.48
N PHE A 247 -2.11 4.11 32.98
CA PHE A 247 -2.10 5.56 33.18
C PHE A 247 -1.20 6.01 34.34
N ASN A 248 -0.62 5.09 35.12
CA ASN A 248 0.39 5.41 36.14
C ASN A 248 1.79 5.64 35.56
N ALA A 249 2.01 5.34 34.26
CA ALA A 249 3.25 5.64 33.55
C ALA A 249 3.36 7.15 33.23
N THR A 250 3.45 7.99 34.28
CA THR A 250 3.33 9.46 34.23
C THR A 250 4.39 10.18 33.39
N SER A 251 5.49 9.51 33.05
CA SER A 251 6.52 10.02 32.14
C SER A 251 6.12 9.94 30.66
N SER A 252 5.02 9.25 30.32
CA SER A 252 4.63 9.01 28.94
C SER A 252 4.31 10.31 28.21
N GLU A 253 4.97 10.49 27.05
CA GLU A 253 4.76 11.60 26.12
C GLU A 253 4.04 11.11 24.85
N TYR A 254 4.22 9.85 24.48
CA TYR A 254 3.61 9.25 23.29
C TYR A 254 2.99 7.89 23.63
N LEU A 255 1.66 7.78 23.49
CA LEU A 255 0.93 6.54 23.67
C LEU A 255 0.12 6.24 22.40
N SER A 256 0.48 5.17 21.69
CA SER A 256 -0.25 4.69 20.51
C SER A 256 -0.59 3.21 20.62
N LEU A 257 -1.90 2.93 20.61
CA LEU A 257 -2.49 1.59 20.63
C LEU A 257 -3.45 1.37 19.45
N SER A 258 -3.26 2.14 18.37
CA SER A 258 -4.20 2.20 17.25
C SER A 258 -4.29 0.90 16.45
N ASN A 259 -5.41 0.67 15.77
CA ASN A 259 -5.65 -0.51 14.93
C ASN A 259 -5.44 -1.83 15.71
N ASN A 260 -6.24 -2.01 16.77
CA ASN A 260 -6.33 -3.23 17.58
C ASN A 260 -7.83 -3.56 17.82
N HIS A 261 -8.12 -4.49 18.73
CA HIS A 261 -9.47 -4.87 19.17
C HIS A 261 -9.77 -4.42 20.61
N LEU A 262 -9.15 -3.33 21.07
CA LEU A 262 -9.34 -2.80 22.42
C LEU A 262 -10.74 -2.22 22.57
N HIS A 263 -11.40 -2.50 23.69
CA HIS A 263 -12.75 -2.00 24.01
C HIS A 263 -12.79 -1.44 25.44
N GLY A 264 -13.99 -1.06 25.91
CA GLY A 264 -14.17 -0.41 27.21
C GLY A 264 -14.34 1.09 27.08
N VAL A 265 -14.10 1.82 28.17
CA VAL A 265 -14.30 3.27 28.28
C VAL A 265 -13.03 3.96 28.77
N LEU A 266 -12.88 5.24 28.45
CA LEU A 266 -11.82 6.07 29.03
C LEU A 266 -12.33 6.71 30.32
N GLU A 267 -11.89 6.22 31.47
CA GLU A 267 -12.35 6.71 32.77
C GLU A 267 -11.66 8.01 33.21
N ASP A 268 -12.46 8.92 33.80
CA ASP A 268 -11.98 10.21 34.31
C ASP A 268 -10.86 10.05 35.35
N ALA A 269 -10.92 8.98 36.17
CA ALA A 269 -10.09 8.76 37.34
C ALA A 269 -8.61 8.48 37.04
N HIS A 270 -8.24 8.15 35.80
CA HIS A 270 -6.90 7.64 35.49
C HIS A 270 -6.17 8.47 34.44
N ILE A 271 -6.86 8.94 33.39
CA ILE A 271 -6.22 9.66 32.28
C ILE A 271 -5.49 10.94 32.71
N PHE A 272 -5.92 11.60 33.80
CA PHE A 272 -5.30 12.84 34.30
C PHE A 272 -3.86 12.65 34.81
N ASN A 273 -3.44 11.42 35.06
CA ASN A 273 -2.09 11.09 35.52
C ASN A 273 -1.03 11.28 34.42
N LEU A 274 -1.40 11.15 33.15
CA LEU A 274 -0.49 11.25 32.00
C LEU A 274 -0.19 12.72 31.61
N ARG A 275 0.16 13.57 32.57
CA ARG A 275 0.32 15.03 32.36
C ARG A 275 1.39 15.43 31.34
N ASN A 276 2.32 14.53 31.04
CA ASN A 276 3.36 14.74 30.05
C ASN A 276 2.95 14.39 28.62
N LEU A 277 1.77 13.77 28.44
CA LEU A 277 1.33 13.25 27.17
C LEU A 277 1.21 14.35 26.12
N SER A 278 1.92 14.17 25.02
CA SER A 278 1.88 15.00 23.82
C SER A 278 0.99 14.36 22.75
N THR A 279 1.05 13.04 22.60
CA THR A 279 0.25 12.31 21.61
C THR A 279 -0.50 11.17 22.27
N LEU A 280 -1.82 11.17 22.11
CA LEU A 280 -2.70 10.05 22.43
C LEU A 280 -3.35 9.53 21.15
N ASP A 281 -2.96 8.33 20.73
CA ASP A 281 -3.52 7.65 19.57
C ASP A 281 -4.15 6.31 19.94
N LEU A 282 -5.48 6.29 19.94
CA LEU A 282 -6.30 5.12 20.20
C LEU A 282 -7.21 4.80 19.01
N GLY A 283 -6.92 5.35 17.83
CA GLY A 283 -7.78 5.23 16.65
C GLY A 283 -7.89 3.79 16.13
N GLY A 284 -9.01 3.43 15.49
CA GLY A 284 -9.19 2.10 14.90
C GLY A 284 -9.30 0.98 15.94
N ASN A 285 -10.08 1.20 17.00
CA ASN A 285 -10.36 0.23 18.06
C ASN A 285 -11.88 0.07 18.24
N ASN A 286 -12.30 -0.63 19.29
CA ASN A 286 -13.68 -0.82 19.69
C ASN A 286 -14.02 -0.05 20.99
N LEU A 287 -13.35 1.07 21.26
CA LEU A 287 -13.59 1.89 22.45
C LEU A 287 -14.97 2.53 22.41
N SER A 288 -15.56 2.73 23.59
CA SER A 288 -16.92 3.24 23.77
C SER A 288 -16.98 4.30 24.88
N GLY A 289 -18.17 4.83 25.16
CA GLY A 289 -18.36 5.87 26.17
C GLY A 289 -17.90 7.26 25.70
N LYS A 290 -17.90 8.22 26.63
CA LYS A 290 -17.55 9.63 26.37
C LYS A 290 -16.05 9.90 26.46
N VAL A 291 -15.60 11.00 25.87
CA VAL A 291 -14.30 11.58 26.23
C VAL A 291 -14.42 12.12 27.67
N PRO A 292 -13.52 11.72 28.59
CA PRO A 292 -13.53 12.20 29.98
C PRO A 292 -13.23 13.71 30.08
N ASP A 293 -13.82 14.41 31.04
CA ASP A 293 -13.54 15.83 31.30
C ASP A 293 -12.09 16.03 31.77
N SER A 294 -11.51 15.02 32.40
CA SER A 294 -10.12 15.06 32.86
C SER A 294 -9.09 15.12 31.73
N ILE A 295 -9.48 14.91 30.47
CA ILE A 295 -8.64 15.19 29.29
C ILE A 295 -8.09 16.62 29.32
N GLY A 296 -8.86 17.58 29.86
CA GLY A 296 -8.46 18.98 29.98
C GLY A 296 -7.27 19.23 30.91
N GLN A 297 -6.82 18.22 31.67
CA GLN A 297 -5.62 18.29 32.51
C GLN A 297 -4.33 17.99 31.72
N LEU A 298 -4.43 17.42 30.52
CA LEU A 298 -3.28 17.07 29.68
C LEU A 298 -2.76 18.31 28.93
N LYS A 299 -2.13 19.23 29.67
CA LYS A 299 -1.71 20.54 29.13
C LYS A 299 -0.67 20.46 28.01
N LYS A 300 0.10 19.38 27.94
CA LYS A 300 1.09 19.15 26.89
C LYS A 300 0.51 18.50 25.64
N LEU A 301 -0.75 18.07 25.66
CA LEU A 301 -1.37 17.32 24.56
C LEU A 301 -1.40 18.18 23.30
N GLN A 302 -0.81 17.64 22.24
CA GLN A 302 -0.74 18.21 20.90
C GLN A 302 -1.63 17.44 19.93
N GLU A 303 -1.70 16.12 20.09
CA GLU A 303 -2.43 15.25 19.16
C GLU A 303 -3.38 14.32 19.92
N LEU A 304 -4.65 14.38 19.55
CA LEU A 304 -5.69 13.51 20.06
C LEU A 304 -6.35 12.77 18.89
N HIS A 305 -6.05 11.48 18.76
CA HIS A 305 -6.61 10.59 17.74
C HIS A 305 -7.49 9.53 18.41
N LEU A 306 -8.80 9.67 18.23
CA LEU A 306 -9.83 8.73 18.71
C LEU A 306 -10.70 8.20 17.56
N ASN A 307 -10.29 8.43 16.32
CA ASN A 307 -11.03 8.09 15.11
C ASN A 307 -11.34 6.60 15.00
N ASN A 308 -12.39 6.26 14.25
CA ASN A 308 -12.82 4.88 13.97
C ASN A 308 -12.97 4.05 15.26
N ASN A 309 -13.80 4.50 16.18
CA ASN A 309 -14.18 3.80 17.40
C ASN A 309 -15.72 3.80 17.56
N ASN A 310 -16.22 3.29 18.69
CA ASN A 310 -17.64 3.33 19.06
C ASN A 310 -17.92 4.39 20.15
N MET A 311 -17.10 5.43 20.26
CA MET A 311 -17.23 6.47 21.29
C MET A 311 -18.45 7.35 21.06
N SER A 312 -19.06 7.86 22.13
CA SER A 312 -20.31 8.62 22.09
C SER A 312 -20.32 9.77 23.11
N GLY A 313 -21.47 10.42 23.33
CA GLY A 313 -21.57 11.57 24.23
C GLY A 313 -21.08 12.87 23.59
N GLU A 314 -20.98 13.93 24.38
CA GLU A 314 -20.55 15.24 23.91
C GLU A 314 -19.02 15.39 23.94
N LEU A 315 -18.48 16.28 23.11
CA LEU A 315 -17.09 16.72 23.22
C LEU A 315 -16.96 17.61 24.47
N PRO A 316 -16.24 17.20 25.53
CA PRO A 316 -16.24 17.95 26.79
C PRO A 316 -15.61 19.32 26.63
N SER A 317 -16.20 20.32 27.29
CA SER A 317 -15.70 21.71 27.29
C SER A 317 -14.25 21.79 27.80
N ALA A 318 -13.86 20.84 28.66
CA ALA A 318 -12.51 20.71 29.19
C ALA A 318 -11.43 20.51 28.11
N VAL A 319 -11.76 20.03 26.90
CA VAL A 319 -10.80 19.97 25.77
C VAL A 319 -10.23 21.35 25.44
N SER A 320 -11.00 22.43 25.65
CA SER A 320 -10.51 23.81 25.47
C SER A 320 -9.36 24.20 26.39
N ASN A 321 -9.08 23.39 27.43
CA ASN A 321 -7.98 23.61 28.35
C ASN A 321 -6.65 23.01 27.86
N CYS A 322 -6.66 22.22 26.78
CA CYS A 322 -5.48 21.64 26.14
C CYS A 322 -4.93 22.60 25.07
N ILE A 323 -4.37 23.73 25.52
CA ILE A 323 -3.98 24.87 24.68
C ILE A 323 -2.90 24.57 23.61
N ASN A 324 -2.21 23.43 23.73
CA ASN A 324 -1.18 22.99 22.79
C ASN A 324 -1.72 22.08 21.68
N LEU A 325 -3.02 21.78 21.66
CA LEU A 325 -3.62 20.93 20.64
C LEU A 325 -3.38 21.49 19.23
N ILE A 326 -2.86 20.61 18.37
CA ILE A 326 -2.58 20.80 16.95
C ILE A 326 -3.57 19.99 16.13
N ILE A 327 -3.86 18.75 16.54
CA ILE A 327 -4.76 17.83 15.83
C ILE A 327 -5.79 17.27 16.80
N ILE A 328 -7.05 17.35 16.38
CA ILE A 328 -8.17 16.62 16.98
C ILE A 328 -8.80 15.78 15.87
N ASP A 329 -8.65 14.46 15.92
CA ASP A 329 -9.29 13.52 15.00
C ASP A 329 -10.27 12.61 15.76
N LEU A 330 -11.56 12.86 15.54
CA LEU A 330 -12.69 12.13 16.12
C LEU A 330 -13.53 11.45 15.05
N LYS A 331 -13.02 11.34 13.82
CA LYS A 331 -13.74 10.78 12.67
C LYS A 331 -14.38 9.42 12.98
N SER A 332 -15.53 9.13 12.36
CA SER A 332 -16.21 7.83 12.38
C SER A 332 -16.42 7.30 13.81
N ASN A 333 -17.21 8.05 14.57
CA ASN A 333 -17.65 7.72 15.92
C ASN A 333 -19.15 8.07 16.08
N ASN A 334 -19.68 7.98 17.29
CA ASN A 334 -21.05 8.33 17.65
C ASN A 334 -21.12 9.60 18.52
N PHE A 335 -20.16 10.52 18.43
CA PHE A 335 -20.17 11.76 19.22
C PHE A 335 -21.36 12.66 18.85
N SER A 336 -21.93 13.36 19.83
CA SER A 336 -23.16 14.14 19.71
C SER A 336 -23.07 15.46 20.48
N GLY A 337 -24.18 16.20 20.59
CA GLY A 337 -24.23 17.49 21.27
C GLY A 337 -23.74 18.65 20.43
N GLU A 338 -23.65 19.83 21.03
CA GLU A 338 -23.28 21.08 20.35
C GLU A 338 -21.80 21.41 20.51
N LEU A 339 -21.15 21.79 19.41
CA LEU A 339 -19.75 22.25 19.43
C LEU A 339 -19.57 23.56 20.21
N ALA A 340 -20.64 24.32 20.42
CA ALA A 340 -20.64 25.55 21.21
C ALA A 340 -20.23 25.33 22.68
N ASN A 341 -20.30 24.10 23.18
CA ASN A 341 -19.85 23.74 24.52
C ASN A 341 -18.32 23.84 24.66
N VAL A 342 -17.57 23.83 23.54
CA VAL A 342 -16.11 23.97 23.52
C VAL A 342 -15.71 25.39 23.13
N ASN A 343 -14.92 26.05 23.98
CA ASN A 343 -14.33 27.34 23.64
C ASN A 343 -13.04 27.16 22.82
N PHE A 344 -13.19 26.97 21.52
CA PHE A 344 -12.06 26.87 20.57
C PHE A 344 -11.16 28.11 20.55
N SER A 345 -11.59 29.26 21.09
CA SER A 345 -10.74 30.45 21.18
C SER A 345 -9.49 30.25 22.01
N ASN A 346 -9.45 29.22 22.87
CA ASN A 346 -8.24 28.88 23.64
C ASN A 346 -7.25 27.98 22.85
N LEU A 347 -7.69 27.37 21.74
CA LEU A 347 -6.93 26.39 20.97
C LEU A 347 -6.20 27.05 19.79
N HIS A 348 -5.35 28.03 20.08
CA HIS A 348 -4.69 28.85 19.07
C HIS A 348 -3.77 28.07 18.12
N ASN A 349 -3.24 26.94 18.57
CA ASN A 349 -2.33 26.08 17.82
C ASN A 349 -3.03 25.06 16.92
N LEU A 350 -4.36 24.95 17.01
CA LEU A 350 -5.13 23.93 16.31
C LEU A 350 -5.00 24.14 14.79
N LYS A 351 -4.50 23.10 14.11
CA LYS A 351 -4.33 23.05 12.66
C LYS A 351 -5.42 22.21 11.99
N THR A 352 -5.77 21.09 12.62
CA THR A 352 -6.66 20.09 12.06
C THR A 352 -7.76 19.73 13.04
N LEU A 353 -9.01 19.87 12.59
CA LEU A 353 -10.20 19.38 13.28
C LEU A 353 -10.97 18.46 12.34
N ASP A 354 -10.92 17.15 12.59
CA ASP A 354 -11.67 16.15 11.84
C ASP A 354 -12.78 15.51 12.70
N LEU A 355 -14.02 15.85 12.35
CA LEU A 355 -15.25 15.35 12.97
C LEU A 355 -16.10 14.52 12.00
N LEU A 356 -15.52 14.02 10.91
CA LEU A 356 -16.22 13.29 9.86
C LEU A 356 -17.08 12.17 10.42
N TYR A 357 -18.34 12.03 9.95
CA TYR A 357 -19.23 10.93 10.34
C TYR A 357 -19.39 10.78 11.85
N ASN A 358 -20.10 11.75 12.44
CA ASN A 358 -20.55 11.74 13.83
C ASN A 358 -22.00 12.23 13.89
N ASN A 359 -22.48 12.55 15.08
CA ASN A 359 -23.86 12.97 15.35
C ASN A 359 -23.93 14.38 16.00
N PHE A 360 -22.96 15.26 15.74
CA PHE A 360 -22.94 16.63 16.28
C PHE A 360 -24.10 17.47 15.74
N THR A 361 -24.71 18.28 16.60
CA THR A 361 -25.88 19.13 16.30
C THR A 361 -25.58 20.62 16.53
N GLY A 362 -26.55 21.49 16.25
CA GLY A 362 -26.44 22.92 16.49
C GLY A 362 -25.73 23.67 15.35
N LYS A 363 -25.26 24.89 15.64
CA LYS A 363 -24.51 25.73 14.70
C LYS A 363 -23.00 25.56 14.89
N VAL A 364 -22.22 25.89 13.87
CA VAL A 364 -20.76 26.03 14.01
C VAL A 364 -20.49 27.24 14.92
N PRO A 365 -19.83 27.07 16.07
CA PRO A 365 -19.60 28.17 17.01
C PRO A 365 -18.57 29.17 16.51
N GLU A 366 -18.78 30.45 16.81
CA GLU A 366 -17.87 31.54 16.42
C GLU A 366 -16.45 31.39 16.98
N SER A 367 -16.29 30.66 18.08
CA SER A 367 -15.00 30.40 18.71
C SER A 367 -14.06 29.58 17.82
N ILE A 368 -14.57 28.73 16.91
CA ILE A 368 -13.74 27.93 15.98
C ILE A 368 -12.90 28.84 15.08
N TYR A 369 -13.43 30.02 14.72
CA TYR A 369 -12.74 30.94 13.83
C TYR A 369 -11.58 31.69 14.50
N SER A 370 -11.42 31.56 15.81
CA SER A 370 -10.27 32.07 16.56
C SER A 370 -9.01 31.18 16.44
N CYS A 371 -9.15 29.94 15.93
CA CYS A 371 -8.04 29.02 15.67
C CYS A 371 -7.26 29.44 14.42
N SER A 372 -6.51 30.55 14.52
CA SER A 372 -5.90 31.21 13.36
C SER A 372 -4.91 30.36 12.56
N ASN A 373 -4.36 29.28 13.14
CA ASN A 373 -3.43 28.34 12.49
C ASN A 373 -4.12 27.20 11.73
N MET A 374 -5.45 27.15 11.70
CA MET A 374 -6.21 26.07 11.09
C MET A 374 -5.96 25.97 9.58
N THR A 375 -5.53 24.78 9.15
CA THR A 375 -5.34 24.42 7.74
C THR A 375 -6.46 23.51 7.23
N ALA A 376 -7.00 22.65 8.11
CA ALA A 376 -8.04 21.69 7.76
C ALA A 376 -9.20 21.66 8.74
N LEU A 377 -10.40 21.92 8.22
CA LEU A 377 -11.64 21.85 8.97
C LEU A 377 -12.61 20.87 8.27
N ARG A 378 -12.87 19.74 8.91
CA ARG A 378 -13.83 18.73 8.43
C ARG A 378 -14.94 18.51 9.45
N LEU A 379 -16.14 18.97 9.07
CA LEU A 379 -17.38 18.86 9.85
C LEU A 379 -18.41 17.95 9.15
N SER A 380 -18.04 17.33 8.04
CA SER A 380 -18.97 16.61 7.18
C SER A 380 -19.57 15.36 7.82
N GLY A 381 -20.79 14.99 7.43
CA GLY A 381 -21.46 13.80 7.96
C GLY A 381 -21.90 13.97 9.41
N ASN A 382 -22.52 15.11 9.73
CA ASN A 382 -23.07 15.44 11.05
C ASN A 382 -24.51 15.97 10.88
N LYS A 383 -25.08 16.56 11.94
CA LYS A 383 -26.40 17.19 11.96
C LYS A 383 -26.29 18.70 12.21
N LEU A 384 -25.19 19.33 11.79
CA LEU A 384 -24.97 20.76 11.94
C LEU A 384 -25.90 21.54 11.01
N HIS A 385 -26.38 22.70 11.46
CA HIS A 385 -27.34 23.50 10.71
C HIS A 385 -27.05 25.00 10.81
N GLY A 386 -27.79 25.79 10.03
CA GLY A 386 -27.69 27.25 10.04
C GLY A 386 -26.94 27.79 8.83
N GLN A 387 -26.46 29.03 8.91
CA GLN A 387 -25.66 29.66 7.86
C GLN A 387 -24.20 29.76 8.32
N LEU A 388 -23.27 29.87 7.37
CA LEU A 388 -21.88 30.14 7.68
C LEU A 388 -21.72 31.57 8.21
N SER A 389 -20.74 31.76 9.10
CA SER A 389 -20.37 33.07 9.63
C SER A 389 -19.30 33.72 8.76
N PRO A 390 -19.38 35.03 8.49
CA PRO A 390 -18.30 35.79 7.83
C PRO A 390 -16.93 35.65 8.52
N ARG A 391 -16.92 35.34 9.83
CA ARG A 391 -15.69 35.15 10.61
C ARG A 391 -14.86 33.96 10.16
N ILE A 392 -15.39 33.03 9.35
CA ILE A 392 -14.56 31.97 8.77
C ILE A 392 -13.38 32.52 7.95
N GLY A 393 -13.48 33.75 7.43
CA GLY A 393 -12.38 34.46 6.80
C GLY A 393 -11.19 34.78 7.73
N ASP A 394 -11.39 34.70 9.05
CA ASP A 394 -10.32 34.83 10.06
C ASP A 394 -9.33 33.63 9.98
N LEU A 395 -9.76 32.48 9.44
CA LEU A 395 -8.94 31.29 9.23
C LEU A 395 -8.04 31.43 7.99
N LYS A 396 -7.04 32.31 8.07
CA LYS A 396 -6.19 32.71 6.93
C LYS A 396 -5.39 31.58 6.30
N TYR A 397 -5.10 30.50 7.02
CA TYR A 397 -4.35 29.35 6.51
C TYR A 397 -5.23 28.19 6.05
N LEU A 398 -6.56 28.34 6.07
CA LEU A 398 -7.48 27.27 5.69
C LEU A 398 -7.31 26.90 4.23
N THR A 399 -6.88 25.67 3.97
CA THR A 399 -6.71 25.07 2.64
C THR A 399 -7.76 24.00 2.36
N PHE A 400 -8.21 23.29 3.40
CA PHE A 400 -9.18 22.20 3.30
C PHE A 400 -10.44 22.50 4.12
N LEU A 401 -11.59 22.59 3.46
CA LEU A 401 -12.89 22.74 4.12
C LEU A 401 -13.88 21.69 3.64
N SER A 402 -14.41 20.90 4.58
CA SER A 402 -15.46 19.91 4.31
C SER A 402 -16.63 20.08 5.25
N LEU A 403 -17.78 20.46 4.69
CA LEU A 403 -19.05 20.69 5.38
C LEU A 403 -20.16 19.76 4.90
N GLY A 404 -19.86 18.88 3.94
CA GLY A 404 -20.88 18.11 3.27
C GLY A 404 -21.69 17.17 4.18
N LYS A 405 -22.87 16.72 3.76
CA LYS A 405 -23.75 15.85 4.56
C LYS A 405 -24.10 16.47 5.92
N ASN A 406 -24.69 17.66 5.90
CA ASN A 406 -25.18 18.39 7.07
C ASN A 406 -26.54 19.03 6.71
N SER A 407 -26.95 20.07 7.45
CA SER A 407 -28.19 20.83 7.23
C SER A 407 -27.92 22.34 7.08
N PHE A 408 -26.80 22.72 6.47
CA PHE A 408 -26.50 24.13 6.18
C PHE A 408 -27.45 24.72 5.13
N LYS A 409 -27.72 26.02 5.25
CA LYS A 409 -28.63 26.79 4.39
C LYS A 409 -27.95 28.01 3.79
N ASN A 410 -28.58 28.58 2.76
CA ASN A 410 -28.18 29.79 2.05
C ASN A 410 -26.84 29.64 1.34
N ILE A 411 -26.81 28.81 0.28
CA ILE A 411 -25.62 28.53 -0.52
C ILE A 411 -25.02 29.81 -1.13
N THR A 412 -25.84 30.75 -1.59
CA THR A 412 -25.37 32.03 -2.15
C THR A 412 -24.55 32.80 -1.14
N ASN A 413 -25.06 32.96 0.08
CA ASN A 413 -24.32 33.64 1.15
C ASN A 413 -23.11 32.83 1.62
N ALA A 414 -23.22 31.49 1.68
CA ALA A 414 -22.11 30.61 2.03
C ALA A 414 -20.93 30.80 1.07
N LEU A 415 -21.16 30.77 -0.25
CA LEU A 415 -20.11 31.01 -1.25
C LEU A 415 -19.58 32.44 -1.18
N HIS A 416 -20.44 33.44 -0.95
CA HIS A 416 -20.00 34.83 -0.76
C HIS A 416 -19.04 34.97 0.44
N ILE A 417 -19.35 34.33 1.56
CA ILE A 417 -18.51 34.33 2.76
C ILE A 417 -17.18 33.62 2.50
N LEU A 418 -17.22 32.45 1.87
CA LEU A 418 -16.04 31.60 1.65
C LEU A 418 -15.01 32.21 0.69
N GLN A 419 -15.39 33.20 -0.12
CA GLN A 419 -14.47 34.02 -0.92
C GLN A 419 -13.42 34.76 -0.06
N SER A 420 -13.68 34.96 1.23
CA SER A 420 -12.67 35.51 2.15
C SER A 420 -11.51 34.54 2.45
N CYS A 421 -11.72 33.23 2.29
CA CYS A 421 -10.74 32.18 2.57
C CYS A 421 -9.83 31.92 1.34
N ARG A 422 -8.95 32.88 1.03
CA ARG A 422 -8.13 32.92 -0.20
C ARG A 422 -7.14 31.77 -0.42
N ASN A 423 -6.93 30.93 0.59
CA ASN A 423 -6.01 29.80 0.54
C ASN A 423 -6.70 28.45 0.28
N LEU A 424 -8.03 28.42 0.14
CA LEU A 424 -8.77 27.19 -0.10
C LEU A 424 -8.32 26.51 -1.41
N THR A 425 -7.92 25.25 -1.27
CA THR A 425 -7.62 24.33 -2.37
C THR A 425 -8.70 23.27 -2.52
N THR A 426 -9.37 22.90 -1.42
CA THR A 426 -10.40 21.85 -1.40
C THR A 426 -11.64 22.33 -0.67
N LEU A 427 -12.78 22.35 -1.38
CA LEU A 427 -14.08 22.75 -0.84
C LEU A 427 -15.14 21.67 -1.10
N LEU A 428 -15.57 20.99 -0.04
CA LEU A 428 -16.57 19.91 -0.08
C LEU A 428 -17.82 20.31 0.71
N ILE A 429 -18.85 20.79 0.03
CA ILE A 429 -20.06 21.36 0.67
C ILE A 429 -21.36 20.66 0.24
N GLY A 430 -21.26 19.61 -0.57
CA GLY A 430 -22.39 18.80 -1.06
C GLY A 430 -23.29 18.22 0.04
N GLN A 431 -24.50 17.78 -0.30
CA GLN A 431 -25.50 17.25 0.65
C GLN A 431 -25.81 18.22 1.80
N ASN A 432 -26.03 19.48 1.44
CA ASN A 432 -26.57 20.58 2.24
C ASN A 432 -27.62 21.31 1.40
N PHE A 433 -27.97 22.57 1.72
CA PHE A 433 -28.63 23.54 0.83
C PHE A 433 -29.84 22.99 0.06
N ILE A 434 -30.59 22.09 0.71
CA ILE A 434 -31.56 21.21 0.05
C ILE A 434 -32.66 22.04 -0.62
N GLY A 435 -32.73 21.96 -1.95
CA GLY A 435 -33.77 22.63 -2.73
C GLY A 435 -33.56 24.13 -2.92
N GLU A 436 -32.36 24.64 -2.66
CA GLU A 436 -32.00 26.03 -2.94
C GLU A 436 -31.67 26.25 -4.43
N HIS A 437 -31.48 27.51 -4.82
CA HIS A 437 -31.08 27.87 -6.18
C HIS A 437 -29.55 27.89 -6.28
N MET A 438 -29.02 27.41 -7.40
CA MET A 438 -27.60 27.50 -7.74
C MET A 438 -27.20 28.99 -7.86
N PRO A 439 -26.16 29.46 -7.14
CA PRO A 439 -25.82 30.89 -7.12
C PRO A 439 -25.36 31.43 -8.47
N GLU A 440 -25.92 32.56 -8.89
CA GLU A 440 -25.53 33.32 -10.08
C GLU A 440 -24.67 34.53 -9.68
N LEU A 441 -23.41 34.28 -9.33
CA LEU A 441 -22.45 35.34 -8.99
C LEU A 441 -21.81 35.91 -10.26
N GLU A 442 -21.80 37.24 -10.42
CA GLU A 442 -21.19 37.91 -11.58
C GLU A 442 -19.66 37.73 -11.62
N LYS A 443 -19.02 37.75 -10.44
CA LYS A 443 -17.59 37.54 -10.26
C LYS A 443 -17.33 36.82 -8.94
N VAL A 444 -16.31 35.98 -8.92
CA VAL A 444 -15.83 35.30 -7.72
C VAL A 444 -14.35 35.61 -7.57
N GLU A 445 -13.99 36.26 -6.46
CA GLU A 445 -12.62 36.56 -6.07
C GLU A 445 -12.31 35.73 -4.81
N GLY A 446 -11.09 35.23 -4.65
CA GLY A 446 -10.69 34.45 -3.47
C GLY A 446 -10.72 32.92 -3.62
N PHE A 447 -11.18 32.36 -4.75
CA PHE A 447 -11.05 30.93 -5.06
C PHE A 447 -9.96 30.63 -6.10
N GLU A 448 -8.95 31.51 -6.23
CA GLU A 448 -7.90 31.37 -7.25
C GLU A 448 -7.07 30.09 -7.07
N LYS A 449 -6.98 29.55 -5.85
CA LYS A 449 -6.22 28.32 -5.55
C LYS A 449 -7.08 27.06 -5.53
N LEU A 450 -8.38 27.16 -5.79
CA LEU A 450 -9.30 26.04 -5.64
C LEU A 450 -9.04 24.99 -6.72
N GLN A 451 -8.76 23.76 -6.28
CA GLN A 451 -8.49 22.58 -7.11
C GLN A 451 -9.65 21.60 -7.10
N VAL A 452 -10.33 21.44 -5.95
CA VAL A 452 -11.43 20.49 -5.78
C VAL A 452 -12.68 21.22 -5.29
N LEU A 453 -13.77 21.09 -6.03
CA LEU A 453 -15.08 21.63 -5.68
C LEU A 453 -16.16 20.54 -5.76
N ASP A 454 -16.81 20.28 -4.62
CA ASP A 454 -17.97 19.38 -4.53
C ASP A 454 -19.19 20.11 -3.95
N ILE A 455 -20.22 20.26 -4.79
CA ILE A 455 -21.55 20.79 -4.44
C ILE A 455 -22.64 19.77 -4.88
N GLY A 456 -22.32 18.48 -4.85
CA GLY A 456 -23.24 17.42 -5.24
C GLY A 456 -24.28 17.08 -4.17
N GLY A 457 -25.43 16.52 -4.56
CA GLY A 457 -26.46 16.05 -3.64
C GLY A 457 -27.24 17.15 -2.91
N CYS A 458 -27.28 18.36 -3.46
CA CYS A 458 -27.91 19.53 -2.86
C CYS A 458 -29.26 19.90 -3.52
N PRO A 459 -30.02 18.95 -4.09
CA PRO A 459 -31.06 19.15 -5.14
C PRO A 459 -31.22 20.59 -5.70
N LEU A 460 -30.13 21.21 -6.16
CA LEU A 460 -30.10 22.65 -6.50
C LEU A 460 -30.79 22.92 -7.83
N PHE A 461 -31.65 23.94 -7.88
CA PHE A 461 -32.30 24.40 -9.13
C PHE A 461 -31.45 25.45 -9.85
N GLY A 462 -31.71 25.66 -11.14
CA GLY A 462 -31.04 26.68 -11.95
C GLY A 462 -30.16 26.05 -13.03
N LYS A 463 -29.20 26.83 -13.55
CA LYS A 463 -28.24 26.39 -14.58
C LYS A 463 -26.85 26.22 -13.97
N MET A 464 -25.92 25.62 -14.72
CA MET A 464 -24.50 25.66 -14.38
C MET A 464 -24.01 27.12 -14.40
N PRO A 465 -23.49 27.65 -13.28
CA PRO A 465 -23.30 29.09 -13.13
C PRO A 465 -21.96 29.57 -13.71
N LEU A 466 -21.95 30.77 -14.29
CA LEU A 466 -20.79 31.33 -14.99
C LEU A 466 -19.55 31.49 -14.11
N TRP A 467 -19.70 31.79 -12.82
CA TRP A 467 -18.57 32.05 -11.94
C TRP A 467 -17.60 30.87 -11.80
N ILE A 468 -18.05 29.64 -12.04
CA ILE A 468 -17.18 28.46 -12.05
C ILE A 468 -16.07 28.63 -13.10
N SER A 469 -16.35 29.31 -14.23
CA SER A 469 -15.36 29.59 -15.28
C SER A 469 -14.13 30.38 -14.81
N ASN A 470 -14.22 31.08 -13.67
CA ASN A 470 -13.11 31.84 -13.08
C ASN A 470 -12.15 30.96 -12.24
N LEU A 471 -12.49 29.70 -12.00
CA LEU A 471 -11.70 28.77 -11.18
C LEU A 471 -10.57 28.14 -12.01
N ALA A 472 -9.58 28.94 -12.38
CA ALA A 472 -8.55 28.55 -13.34
C ALA A 472 -7.74 27.29 -12.95
N ASN A 473 -7.57 27.03 -11.66
CA ASN A 473 -6.83 25.88 -11.13
C ASN A 473 -7.71 24.66 -10.81
N LEU A 474 -9.00 24.69 -11.18
CA LEU A 474 -9.93 23.60 -10.84
C LEU A 474 -9.57 22.33 -11.60
N GLU A 475 -9.41 21.24 -10.85
CA GLU A 475 -9.02 19.90 -11.31
C GLU A 475 -10.19 18.92 -11.21
N VAL A 476 -11.00 19.06 -10.15
CA VAL A 476 -12.14 18.19 -9.83
C VAL A 476 -13.40 19.02 -9.59
N LEU A 477 -14.44 18.77 -10.38
CA LEU A 477 -15.76 19.41 -10.25
C LEU A 477 -16.87 18.36 -10.11
N VAL A 478 -17.55 18.39 -8.96
CA VAL A 478 -18.69 17.51 -8.65
C VAL A 478 -19.96 18.35 -8.45
N LEU A 479 -20.91 18.18 -9.37
CA LEU A 479 -22.24 18.80 -9.36
C LEU A 479 -23.36 17.75 -9.42
N SER A 480 -23.02 16.49 -9.14
CA SER A 480 -23.92 15.35 -9.22
C SER A 480 -25.14 15.47 -8.32
N ASN A 481 -26.22 14.77 -8.63
CA ASN A 481 -27.41 14.65 -7.78
C ASN A 481 -28.02 16.03 -7.42
N ASN A 482 -28.13 16.91 -8.41
CA ASN A 482 -28.80 18.21 -8.30
C ASN A 482 -30.02 18.26 -9.24
N LYS A 483 -30.64 19.44 -9.41
CA LYS A 483 -31.74 19.68 -10.36
C LYS A 483 -31.34 20.73 -11.40
N LEU A 484 -30.08 20.69 -11.84
CA LEU A 484 -29.56 21.65 -12.82
C LEU A 484 -30.21 21.42 -14.18
N THR A 485 -30.44 22.51 -14.90
CA THR A 485 -31.14 22.57 -16.19
C THR A 485 -30.28 23.27 -17.24
N GLY A 486 -30.72 23.19 -18.51
CA GLY A 486 -30.01 23.78 -19.64
C GLY A 486 -28.87 22.90 -20.13
N SER A 487 -28.13 23.39 -21.12
CA SER A 487 -26.98 22.70 -21.69
C SER A 487 -25.70 22.96 -20.89
N ILE A 488 -24.70 22.08 -21.07
CA ILE A 488 -23.35 22.32 -20.58
C ILE A 488 -22.81 23.60 -21.24
N PRO A 489 -22.41 24.63 -20.47
CA PRO A 489 -22.01 25.90 -21.06
C PRO A 489 -20.66 25.87 -21.76
N ALA A 490 -20.51 26.70 -22.80
CA ALA A 490 -19.26 26.81 -23.56
C ALA A 490 -18.07 27.35 -22.75
N TRP A 491 -18.31 28.00 -21.60
CA TRP A 491 -17.23 28.48 -20.74
C TRP A 491 -16.44 27.35 -20.08
N ILE A 492 -16.92 26.09 -20.13
CA ILE A 492 -16.23 24.94 -19.53
C ILE A 492 -14.78 24.79 -20.04
N LYS A 493 -14.48 25.21 -21.28
CA LYS A 493 -13.11 25.24 -21.84
C LYS A 493 -12.14 26.15 -21.08
N ALA A 494 -12.64 27.10 -20.29
CA ALA A 494 -11.80 27.99 -19.50
C ALA A 494 -11.06 27.21 -18.40
N LEU A 495 -11.59 26.05 -17.98
CA LEU A 495 -11.02 25.19 -16.95
C LEU A 495 -9.96 24.26 -17.51
N LYS A 496 -8.78 24.82 -17.80
CA LYS A 496 -7.69 24.10 -18.49
C LYS A 496 -7.13 22.91 -17.71
N HIS A 497 -7.31 22.88 -16.39
CA HIS A 497 -6.82 21.83 -15.49
C HIS A 497 -7.88 20.78 -15.13
N LEU A 498 -9.14 21.00 -15.49
CA LEU A 498 -10.25 20.13 -15.08
C LEU A 498 -10.11 18.76 -15.76
N PHE A 499 -10.05 17.69 -14.98
CA PHE A 499 -9.92 16.34 -15.50
C PHE A 499 -10.95 15.36 -14.90
N TYR A 500 -11.62 15.75 -13.81
CA TYR A 500 -12.74 15.02 -13.23
C TYR A 500 -13.98 15.91 -13.29
N LEU A 501 -14.94 15.57 -14.15
CA LEU A 501 -16.24 16.24 -14.26
C LEU A 501 -17.37 15.25 -13.98
N ASP A 502 -18.13 15.51 -12.93
CA ASP A 502 -19.29 14.71 -12.55
C ASP A 502 -20.55 15.58 -12.43
N VAL A 503 -21.43 15.45 -13.41
CA VAL A 503 -22.74 16.13 -13.45
C VAL A 503 -23.89 15.12 -13.43
N ARG A 504 -23.63 13.89 -12.97
CA ARG A 504 -24.62 12.80 -13.01
C ARG A 504 -25.90 13.16 -12.28
N ASN A 505 -27.03 12.57 -12.67
CA ASN A 505 -28.31 12.75 -11.97
C ASN A 505 -28.70 14.22 -11.83
N ASN A 506 -28.91 14.87 -12.98
CA ASN A 506 -29.42 16.24 -13.11
C ASN A 506 -30.52 16.26 -14.18
N THR A 507 -30.95 17.45 -14.61
CA THR A 507 -31.92 17.63 -15.70
C THR A 507 -31.32 18.41 -16.87
N LEU A 508 -30.00 18.24 -17.12
CA LEU A 508 -29.30 18.91 -18.21
C LEU A 508 -29.81 18.42 -19.56
N THR A 509 -29.90 19.32 -20.54
CA THR A 509 -30.50 19.09 -21.86
C THR A 509 -29.56 19.51 -22.99
N GLY A 510 -29.96 19.28 -24.24
CA GLY A 510 -29.18 19.62 -25.42
C GLY A 510 -28.19 18.52 -25.81
N GLU A 511 -27.34 18.82 -26.77
CA GLU A 511 -26.31 17.88 -27.23
C GLU A 511 -25.10 17.89 -26.30
N ILE A 512 -24.31 16.80 -26.31
CA ILE A 512 -22.99 16.78 -25.66
C ILE A 512 -22.08 17.72 -26.46
N PRO A 513 -21.61 18.84 -25.89
CA PRO A 513 -20.91 19.84 -26.68
C PRO A 513 -19.49 19.37 -27.01
N THR A 514 -19.08 19.52 -28.27
CA THR A 514 -17.74 19.16 -28.78
C THR A 514 -16.60 19.82 -28.02
N ILE A 515 -16.87 20.97 -27.39
CA ILE A 515 -15.91 21.69 -26.54
C ILE A 515 -15.38 20.89 -25.34
N LEU A 516 -16.12 19.87 -24.87
CA LEU A 516 -15.64 18.92 -23.86
C LEU A 516 -14.54 18.00 -24.41
N MET A 517 -14.54 17.79 -25.72
CA MET A 517 -13.56 16.95 -26.42
C MET A 517 -12.22 17.68 -26.62
N ASP A 518 -12.21 19.01 -26.42
CA ASP A 518 -11.02 19.87 -26.51
C ASP A 518 -10.39 20.15 -25.13
N MET A 519 -10.77 19.40 -24.09
CA MET A 519 -10.25 19.63 -22.73
C MET A 519 -8.77 19.22 -22.61
N PRO A 520 -7.83 20.15 -22.33
CA PRO A 520 -6.39 19.91 -22.50
C PRO A 520 -5.84 18.74 -21.69
N THR A 521 -6.24 18.65 -20.43
CA THR A 521 -5.83 17.56 -19.53
C THR A 521 -6.36 16.22 -20.02
N LEU A 522 -7.61 16.13 -20.49
CA LEU A 522 -8.23 14.91 -20.99
C LEU A 522 -7.64 14.41 -22.32
N MET A 523 -7.11 15.30 -23.16
CA MET A 523 -6.54 14.96 -24.47
C MET A 523 -5.17 14.28 -24.40
N SER A 524 -4.34 14.61 -23.40
CA SER A 524 -3.00 14.03 -23.27
C SER A 524 -2.48 14.01 -21.83
N GLU A 525 -1.55 13.10 -21.55
CA GLU A 525 -0.75 13.17 -20.33
C GLU A 525 0.24 14.32 -20.47
N ASN A 526 -0.07 15.48 -19.90
CA ASN A 526 0.86 16.63 -19.87
C ASN A 526 2.15 16.23 -19.14
N LYS A 527 3.22 15.96 -19.91
CA LYS A 527 4.57 15.66 -19.38
C LYS A 527 5.21 16.83 -18.61
N GLU A 528 4.69 18.05 -18.80
CA GLU A 528 5.25 19.30 -18.24
C GLU A 528 4.53 19.80 -16.98
N ALA A 529 3.42 19.17 -16.56
CA ALA A 529 2.77 19.50 -15.29
C ALA A 529 3.55 18.84 -14.14
N HIS A 530 4.74 19.35 -13.84
CA HIS A 530 5.35 19.26 -12.52
C HIS A 530 4.48 20.02 -11.51
N LEU A 531 3.23 19.58 -11.31
CA LEU A 531 2.45 19.96 -10.15
C LEU A 531 3.15 19.32 -8.96
N ASP A 532 3.68 20.15 -8.08
CA ASP A 532 4.04 19.76 -6.73
C ASP A 532 2.84 18.99 -6.16
N PRO A 533 2.90 17.65 -5.96
CA PRO A 533 1.76 16.88 -5.50
C PRO A 533 1.55 17.23 -4.04
N ARG A 534 0.87 18.35 -3.81
CA ARG A 534 0.48 18.78 -2.48
C ARG A 534 -0.50 17.73 -1.97
N LEU A 535 -0.07 17.04 -0.93
CA LEU A 535 -0.93 16.16 -0.14
C LEU A 535 -2.15 16.98 0.28
N PHE A 536 -3.35 16.42 0.14
CA PHE A 536 -4.49 17.00 0.83
C PHE A 536 -4.20 16.99 2.33
N GLU A 537 -4.54 18.07 3.03
CA GLU A 537 -4.40 18.11 4.48
C GLU A 537 -5.12 16.93 5.16
N LEU A 538 -6.24 16.50 4.57
CA LEU A 538 -6.99 15.31 4.97
C LEU A 538 -7.47 14.52 3.73
N PRO A 539 -7.54 13.18 3.77
CA PRO A 539 -7.96 12.36 2.62
C PRO A 539 -9.38 12.67 2.12
N VAL A 540 -9.60 12.85 0.82
CA VAL A 540 -10.94 13.07 0.26
C VAL A 540 -11.61 11.74 -0.02
N TYR A 541 -12.77 11.50 0.59
CA TYR A 541 -13.51 10.24 0.44
C TYR A 541 -14.55 10.35 -0.67
N LYS A 542 -14.48 9.46 -1.68
CA LYS A 542 -15.57 9.26 -2.65
C LYS A 542 -16.62 8.28 -2.12
N SER A 543 -16.18 7.28 -1.35
CA SER A 543 -17.01 6.32 -0.63
C SER A 543 -16.32 5.94 0.69
N PRO A 544 -16.98 5.19 1.61
CA PRO A 544 -16.33 4.74 2.85
C PRO A 544 -15.03 3.94 2.64
N SER A 545 -14.91 3.23 1.51
CA SER A 545 -13.76 2.37 1.19
C SER A 545 -12.74 3.04 0.27
N LEU A 546 -13.04 4.22 -0.28
CA LEU A 546 -12.24 4.88 -1.31
C LEU A 546 -11.89 6.30 -0.92
N GLN A 547 -10.59 6.55 -0.76
CA GLN A 547 -10.02 7.85 -0.43
C GLN A 547 -8.93 8.26 -1.41
N TYR A 548 -8.85 9.55 -1.67
CA TYR A 548 -7.79 10.18 -2.45
C TYR A 548 -6.94 11.06 -1.54
N ARG A 549 -5.62 10.93 -1.60
CA ARG A 549 -4.68 11.69 -0.75
C ARG A 549 -3.97 12.82 -1.48
N ILE A 550 -4.04 12.85 -2.80
CA ILE A 550 -3.54 13.94 -3.66
C ILE A 550 -4.57 14.25 -4.75
N PRO A 551 -4.66 15.51 -5.24
CA PRO A 551 -5.66 15.91 -6.24
C PRO A 551 -5.68 15.07 -7.51
N ILE A 552 -4.51 14.85 -8.09
CA ILE A 552 -4.34 14.04 -9.30
C ILE A 552 -4.68 12.55 -9.11
N ALA A 553 -4.87 12.07 -7.88
CA ALA A 553 -5.25 10.68 -7.61
C ALA A 553 -6.65 10.36 -8.10
N PHE A 554 -7.45 11.40 -8.30
CA PHE A 554 -8.73 11.27 -8.95
C PHE A 554 -8.53 10.74 -10.38
N PRO A 555 -9.33 9.75 -10.81
CA PRO A 555 -9.30 9.32 -12.19
C PRO A 555 -9.75 10.43 -13.13
N LYS A 556 -9.26 10.43 -14.37
CA LYS A 556 -9.84 11.24 -15.44
C LYS A 556 -11.23 10.71 -15.79
N VAL A 557 -12.25 11.45 -15.40
CA VAL A 557 -13.66 11.04 -15.47
C VAL A 557 -14.47 12.09 -16.19
N LEU A 558 -15.32 11.63 -17.11
CA LEU A 558 -16.44 12.41 -17.62
C LEU A 558 -17.74 11.62 -17.35
N ASP A 559 -18.46 12.01 -16.32
CA ASP A 559 -19.73 11.40 -15.94
C ASP A 559 -20.90 12.36 -16.20
N LEU A 560 -21.61 12.07 -17.29
CA LEU A 560 -22.80 12.81 -17.76
C LEU A 560 -24.09 12.00 -17.54
N SER A 561 -24.01 10.90 -16.79
CA SER A 561 -25.09 9.92 -16.71
C SER A 561 -26.36 10.47 -16.06
N ASN A 562 -27.49 9.84 -16.35
CA ASN A 562 -28.79 10.18 -15.75
C ASN A 562 -29.15 11.66 -15.92
N ASN A 563 -29.25 12.10 -17.17
CA ASN A 563 -29.60 13.45 -17.59
C ASN A 563 -30.59 13.37 -18.78
N LYS A 564 -30.77 14.46 -19.52
CA LYS A 564 -31.64 14.55 -20.71
C LYS A 564 -30.86 14.94 -21.96
N PHE A 565 -29.60 14.54 -22.08
CA PHE A 565 -28.79 14.82 -23.26
C PHE A 565 -29.35 14.11 -24.49
N THR A 566 -29.37 14.81 -25.62
CA THR A 566 -29.87 14.35 -26.93
C THR A 566 -28.77 14.41 -27.99
N GLY A 567 -29.07 14.06 -29.24
CA GLY A 567 -28.10 14.13 -30.34
C GLY A 567 -27.17 12.93 -30.38
N GLU A 568 -26.12 13.01 -31.20
CA GLU A 568 -25.14 11.92 -31.35
C GLU A 568 -23.94 12.08 -30.40
N ILE A 569 -23.21 10.99 -30.15
CA ILE A 569 -21.92 11.06 -29.45
C ILE A 569 -20.90 11.70 -30.42
N PRO A 570 -20.24 12.82 -30.05
CA PRO A 570 -19.31 13.52 -30.96
C PRO A 570 -18.16 12.63 -31.46
N LEU A 571 -17.82 12.73 -32.75
CA LEU A 571 -16.71 11.98 -33.34
C LEU A 571 -15.37 12.38 -32.73
N GLU A 572 -15.26 13.61 -32.25
CA GLU A 572 -14.09 14.18 -31.57
C GLU A 572 -13.78 13.49 -30.24
N ILE A 573 -14.69 12.65 -29.70
CA ILE A 573 -14.46 11.91 -28.45
C ILE A 573 -13.12 11.15 -28.45
N GLY A 574 -12.69 10.64 -29.61
CA GLY A 574 -11.40 9.94 -29.75
C GLY A 574 -10.15 10.79 -29.53
N GLN A 575 -10.30 12.10 -29.32
CA GLN A 575 -9.22 13.01 -28.93
C GLN A 575 -8.88 12.90 -27.44
N LEU A 576 -9.80 12.43 -26.60
CA LEU A 576 -9.65 12.39 -25.13
C LEU A 576 -8.79 11.21 -24.65
N LYS A 577 -7.60 11.03 -25.23
CA LYS A 577 -6.78 9.81 -25.07
C LYS A 577 -6.38 9.47 -23.65
N ALA A 578 -6.43 10.42 -22.72
CA ALA A 578 -6.07 10.17 -21.33
C ALA A 578 -7.27 9.85 -20.43
N VAL A 579 -8.51 9.90 -20.94
CA VAL A 579 -9.71 9.60 -20.14
C VAL A 579 -9.72 8.14 -19.68
N LEU A 580 -10.06 7.92 -18.41
CA LEU A 580 -10.12 6.58 -17.80
C LEU A 580 -11.56 6.09 -17.66
N SER A 581 -12.52 6.99 -17.45
CA SER A 581 -13.93 6.61 -17.32
C SER A 581 -14.84 7.56 -18.07
N LEU A 582 -15.68 6.99 -18.94
CA LEU A 582 -16.75 7.65 -19.65
C LEU A 582 -18.08 7.02 -19.26
N ASN A 583 -18.98 7.82 -18.69
CA ASN A 583 -20.32 7.37 -18.34
C ASN A 583 -21.37 8.32 -18.89
N PHE A 584 -22.02 7.92 -19.98
CA PHE A 584 -23.09 8.66 -20.66
C PHE A 584 -24.44 7.93 -20.53
N SER A 585 -24.55 6.95 -19.64
CA SER A 585 -25.76 6.14 -19.46
C SER A 585 -26.98 6.96 -19.04
N PHE A 586 -28.18 6.40 -19.24
CA PHE A 586 -29.45 7.04 -18.85
C PHE A 586 -29.60 8.46 -19.43
N ASN A 587 -29.53 8.57 -20.75
CA ASN A 587 -29.77 9.80 -21.51
C ASN A 587 -30.66 9.49 -22.72
N TYR A 588 -30.86 10.47 -23.60
CA TYR A 588 -31.60 10.34 -24.86
C TYR A 588 -30.67 10.41 -26.08
N LEU A 589 -29.44 9.89 -25.97
CA LEU A 589 -28.47 9.92 -27.05
C LEU A 589 -28.92 9.00 -28.20
N THR A 590 -28.66 9.44 -29.42
CA THR A 590 -29.11 8.82 -30.68
C THR A 590 -27.90 8.59 -31.60
N GLY A 591 -28.13 8.07 -32.80
CA GLY A 591 -27.06 7.82 -33.78
C GLY A 591 -26.26 6.56 -33.45
N ARG A 592 -25.04 6.47 -33.99
CA ARG A 592 -24.16 5.31 -33.88
C ARG A 592 -23.12 5.50 -32.77
N ILE A 593 -22.61 4.40 -32.21
CA ILE A 593 -21.38 4.46 -31.41
C ILE A 593 -20.23 4.80 -32.36
N PRO A 594 -19.51 5.93 -32.15
CA PRO A 594 -18.51 6.40 -33.10
C PRO A 594 -17.26 5.53 -33.06
N GLN A 595 -16.69 5.22 -34.23
CA GLN A 595 -15.46 4.43 -34.37
C GLN A 595 -14.26 5.06 -33.62
N SER A 596 -14.26 6.38 -33.47
CA SER A 596 -13.22 7.13 -32.77
C SER A 596 -13.13 6.82 -31.28
N ILE A 597 -14.17 6.24 -30.66
CA ILE A 597 -14.11 5.79 -29.26
C ILE A 597 -13.01 4.73 -29.05
N CYS A 598 -12.66 3.99 -30.10
CA CYS A 598 -11.58 3.01 -30.10
C CYS A 598 -10.18 3.64 -29.99
N ASN A 599 -10.06 4.97 -30.15
CA ASN A 599 -8.79 5.68 -29.96
C ASN A 599 -8.47 5.95 -28.48
N LEU A 600 -9.41 5.68 -27.58
CA LEU A 600 -9.27 5.91 -26.14
C LEU A 600 -8.52 4.77 -25.47
N THR A 601 -7.27 4.55 -25.86
CA THR A 601 -6.49 3.35 -25.47
C THR A 601 -6.31 3.17 -23.97
N ASN A 602 -6.49 4.24 -23.18
CA ASN A 602 -6.36 4.26 -21.71
C ASN A 602 -7.68 4.01 -20.96
N LEU A 603 -8.80 3.84 -21.67
CA LEU A 603 -10.13 3.77 -21.10
C LEU A 603 -10.34 2.48 -20.29
N LEU A 604 -10.85 2.64 -19.07
CA LEU A 604 -11.14 1.56 -18.11
C LEU A 604 -12.62 1.27 -18.02
N VAL A 605 -13.44 2.33 -18.00
CA VAL A 605 -14.90 2.21 -17.87
C VAL A 605 -15.59 2.94 -19.00
N LEU A 606 -16.46 2.23 -19.72
CA LEU A 606 -17.34 2.77 -20.75
C LEU A 606 -18.78 2.33 -20.49
N ASP A 607 -19.63 3.26 -20.07
CA ASP A 607 -21.06 3.00 -19.88
C ASP A 607 -21.90 3.92 -20.77
N LEU A 608 -22.58 3.31 -21.75
CA LEU A 608 -23.50 3.95 -22.70
C LEU A 608 -24.91 3.38 -22.57
N SER A 609 -25.20 2.64 -21.50
CA SER A 609 -26.46 1.92 -21.33
C SER A 609 -27.67 2.85 -21.20
N SER A 610 -28.86 2.35 -21.50
CA SER A 610 -30.13 3.07 -21.38
C SER A 610 -30.11 4.40 -22.15
N ASN A 611 -29.86 4.31 -23.45
CA ASN A 611 -29.91 5.40 -24.42
C ASN A 611 -30.74 4.95 -25.64
N ASN A 612 -30.73 5.73 -26.71
CA ASN A 612 -31.44 5.44 -27.96
C ASN A 612 -30.45 5.24 -29.13
N LEU A 613 -29.28 4.65 -28.83
CA LEU A 613 -28.20 4.38 -29.80
C LEU A 613 -28.59 3.27 -30.77
N THR A 614 -28.09 3.35 -32.00
CA THR A 614 -28.43 2.47 -33.13
C THR A 614 -27.17 2.02 -33.88
N GLY A 615 -27.32 1.07 -34.80
CA GLY A 615 -26.22 0.58 -35.63
C GLY A 615 -25.34 -0.46 -34.92
N ALA A 616 -24.22 -0.80 -35.56
CA ALA A 616 -23.33 -1.85 -35.10
C ALA A 616 -22.34 -1.38 -34.03
N ILE A 617 -21.93 -2.32 -33.16
CA ILE A 617 -20.83 -2.12 -32.22
C ILE A 617 -19.52 -2.03 -33.04
N PRO A 618 -18.70 -0.97 -32.88
CA PRO A 618 -17.41 -0.83 -33.56
C PRO A 618 -16.51 -2.06 -33.37
N GLY A 619 -16.11 -2.71 -34.45
CA GLY A 619 -15.29 -3.93 -34.37
C GLY A 619 -13.93 -3.72 -33.70
N ALA A 620 -13.36 -2.51 -33.80
CA ALA A 620 -12.09 -2.16 -33.16
C ALA A 620 -12.20 -1.86 -31.65
N LEU A 621 -13.39 -1.96 -31.06
CA LEU A 621 -13.56 -1.79 -29.61
C LEU A 621 -12.77 -2.86 -28.83
N ASN A 622 -12.49 -4.00 -29.46
CA ASN A 622 -11.59 -5.03 -28.92
C ASN A 622 -10.15 -4.53 -28.66
N SER A 623 -9.71 -3.45 -29.29
CA SER A 623 -8.36 -2.89 -29.12
C SER A 623 -8.18 -2.10 -27.81
N LEU A 624 -9.26 -1.85 -27.07
CA LEU A 624 -9.25 -1.15 -25.78
C LEU A 624 -8.84 -2.10 -24.64
N ASN A 625 -7.56 -2.50 -24.63
CA ASN A 625 -7.05 -3.59 -23.77
C ASN A 625 -7.21 -3.36 -22.24
N PHE A 626 -7.48 -2.13 -21.79
CA PHE A 626 -7.63 -1.81 -20.36
C PHE A 626 -9.08 -1.67 -19.91
N LEU A 627 -10.04 -1.87 -20.81
CA LEU A 627 -11.45 -1.77 -20.50
C LEU A 627 -11.85 -2.90 -19.53
N SER A 628 -12.19 -2.53 -18.29
CA SER A 628 -12.60 -3.44 -17.21
C SER A 628 -14.07 -3.28 -16.82
N GLY A 629 -14.69 -2.16 -17.16
CA GLY A 629 -16.13 -1.92 -17.03
C GLY A 629 -16.74 -1.53 -18.38
N PHE A 630 -17.72 -2.29 -18.85
CA PHE A 630 -18.39 -2.02 -20.12
C PHE A 630 -19.89 -2.29 -20.02
N ASN A 631 -20.71 -1.35 -20.49
CA ASN A 631 -22.16 -1.54 -20.54
C ASN A 631 -22.79 -0.73 -21.68
N ILE A 632 -23.52 -1.42 -22.56
CA ILE A 632 -24.26 -0.85 -23.70
C ILE A 632 -25.72 -1.33 -23.72
N SER A 633 -26.18 -1.91 -22.61
CA SER A 633 -27.53 -2.48 -22.49
C SER A 633 -28.63 -1.43 -22.71
N ASN A 634 -29.83 -1.88 -23.05
CA ASN A 634 -31.01 -1.06 -23.25
C ASN A 634 -30.79 0.07 -24.29
N ASN A 635 -30.45 -0.32 -25.51
CA ASN A 635 -30.35 0.54 -26.70
C ASN A 635 -31.05 -0.16 -27.90
N ASP A 636 -30.93 0.36 -29.13
CA ASP A 636 -31.40 -0.28 -30.37
C ASP A 636 -30.21 -0.68 -31.27
N LEU A 637 -29.14 -1.20 -30.67
CA LEU A 637 -27.94 -1.67 -31.38
C LEU A 637 -28.23 -2.97 -32.15
N GLU A 638 -27.53 -3.16 -33.27
CA GLU A 638 -27.74 -4.27 -34.19
C GLU A 638 -26.44 -4.96 -34.63
N GLY A 639 -26.56 -6.21 -35.09
CA GLY A 639 -25.45 -6.97 -35.64
C GLY A 639 -24.68 -7.80 -34.61
N PRO A 640 -23.53 -8.39 -35.02
CA PRO A 640 -22.77 -9.27 -34.16
C PRO A 640 -22.03 -8.50 -33.06
N ILE A 641 -22.01 -9.05 -31.85
CA ILE A 641 -21.09 -8.60 -30.80
C ILE A 641 -19.66 -8.98 -31.23
N PRO A 642 -18.71 -8.02 -31.28
CA PRO A 642 -17.32 -8.31 -31.61
C PRO A 642 -16.74 -9.36 -30.66
N SER A 643 -16.17 -10.43 -31.22
CA SER A 643 -15.56 -11.52 -30.45
C SER A 643 -14.05 -11.32 -30.30
N GLY A 644 -13.52 -11.44 -29.07
CA GLY A 644 -12.09 -11.40 -28.77
C GLY A 644 -11.70 -10.28 -27.79
N GLY A 645 -10.53 -10.44 -27.14
CA GLY A 645 -10.05 -9.52 -26.09
C GLY A 645 -10.94 -9.54 -24.83
N GLN A 646 -10.93 -8.44 -24.08
CA GLN A 646 -11.73 -8.20 -22.88
C GLN A 646 -13.26 -8.15 -23.12
N LEU A 647 -13.73 -8.00 -24.36
CA LEU A 647 -15.18 -7.98 -24.62
C LEU A 647 -15.87 -9.30 -24.29
N ASN A 648 -15.13 -10.41 -24.29
CA ASN A 648 -15.65 -11.73 -23.94
C ASN A 648 -15.78 -11.93 -22.42
N THR A 649 -15.15 -11.10 -21.59
CA THR A 649 -15.19 -11.24 -20.12
C THR A 649 -16.36 -10.50 -19.49
N PHE A 650 -17.09 -9.68 -20.26
CA PHE A 650 -18.23 -8.91 -19.74
C PHE A 650 -19.49 -9.77 -19.64
N PRO A 651 -20.29 -9.60 -18.57
CA PRO A 651 -21.51 -10.38 -18.37
C PRO A 651 -22.56 -10.05 -19.43
N ASN A 652 -23.43 -11.01 -19.73
CA ASN A 652 -24.52 -10.88 -20.70
C ASN A 652 -25.40 -9.64 -20.45
N SER A 653 -25.58 -9.27 -19.17
CA SER A 653 -26.30 -8.07 -18.74
C SER A 653 -25.77 -6.77 -19.33
N SER A 654 -24.49 -6.73 -19.74
CA SER A 654 -23.86 -5.57 -20.40
C SER A 654 -24.39 -5.31 -21.81
N PHE A 655 -25.06 -6.30 -22.40
CA PHE A 655 -25.54 -6.30 -23.80
C PHE A 655 -27.07 -6.40 -23.90
N ASP A 656 -27.75 -6.80 -22.81
CA ASP A 656 -29.19 -7.02 -22.75
C ASP A 656 -30.01 -5.79 -23.19
N GLY A 657 -31.28 -6.01 -23.56
CA GLY A 657 -32.17 -4.92 -23.98
C GLY A 657 -31.87 -4.37 -25.39
N ASN A 658 -30.97 -5.00 -26.16
CA ASN A 658 -30.71 -4.73 -27.57
C ASN A 658 -31.22 -5.89 -28.44
N PRO A 659 -32.46 -5.85 -28.94
CA PRO A 659 -33.11 -7.02 -29.55
C PRO A 659 -32.50 -7.47 -30.90
N LYS A 660 -31.73 -6.61 -31.56
CA LYS A 660 -31.09 -6.88 -32.86
C LYS A 660 -29.61 -7.30 -32.73
N LEU A 661 -29.06 -7.32 -31.52
CA LEU A 661 -27.72 -7.86 -31.28
C LEU A 661 -27.74 -9.39 -31.30
N CYS A 662 -26.66 -9.98 -31.79
CA CYS A 662 -26.46 -11.41 -31.78
C CYS A 662 -25.03 -11.77 -31.41
N GLY A 663 -24.81 -12.92 -30.79
CA GLY A 663 -23.47 -13.34 -30.36
C GLY A 663 -23.50 -14.59 -29.50
N SER A 664 -22.34 -15.16 -29.18
CA SER A 664 -22.24 -16.32 -28.27
C SER A 664 -22.73 -16.00 -26.85
N MET A 665 -22.65 -14.72 -26.47
CA MET A 665 -23.02 -14.22 -25.14
C MET A 665 -24.53 -13.93 -24.98
N LEU A 666 -25.32 -14.05 -26.06
CA LEU A 666 -26.76 -13.76 -26.03
C LEU A 666 -27.58 -15.02 -26.38
N THR A 667 -28.83 -15.04 -25.95
CA THR A 667 -29.81 -16.09 -26.34
C THR A 667 -30.03 -16.14 -27.86
N HIS A 668 -29.88 -15.00 -28.54
CA HIS A 668 -29.93 -14.87 -30.00
C HIS A 668 -28.55 -15.10 -30.62
N LYS A 669 -28.34 -16.30 -31.19
CA LYS A 669 -27.14 -16.62 -31.98
C LYS A 669 -27.24 -16.00 -33.39
N CYS A 670 -26.14 -15.44 -33.89
CA CYS A 670 -26.11 -14.86 -35.23
C CYS A 670 -26.43 -15.93 -36.28
N ALA A 671 -27.40 -15.67 -37.15
CA ALA A 671 -27.72 -16.57 -38.24
C ALA A 671 -26.53 -16.63 -39.21
N SER A 672 -25.98 -17.83 -39.42
CA SER A 672 -25.03 -18.07 -40.50
C SER A 672 -25.72 -17.78 -41.83
N ALA A 673 -25.10 -16.95 -42.64
CA ALA A 673 -25.62 -16.57 -43.95
C ALA A 673 -25.69 -17.79 -44.88
N SER A 674 -26.87 -18.39 -45.04
CA SER A 674 -27.23 -19.10 -46.27
C SER A 674 -28.74 -19.39 -46.39
N THR A 675 -29.29 -18.83 -47.47
CA THR A 675 -30.48 -19.21 -48.27
C THR A 675 -31.91 -18.98 -47.73
N PRO A 676 -32.78 -18.31 -48.52
CA PRO A 676 -34.17 -18.06 -48.15
C PRO A 676 -35.04 -19.28 -48.48
N LEU A 677 -35.84 -19.73 -47.52
CA LEU A 677 -36.90 -20.72 -47.74
C LEU A 677 -38.20 -20.26 -47.07
N VAL A 678 -39.07 -19.73 -47.92
CA VAL A 678 -40.52 -19.99 -48.05
C VAL A 678 -41.34 -20.12 -46.76
N SER A 679 -42.21 -19.11 -46.59
CA SER A 679 -43.56 -19.15 -46.00
C SER A 679 -44.15 -20.52 -45.64
N GLN A 680 -44.59 -20.68 -44.38
CA GLN A 680 -45.97 -21.11 -44.09
C GLN A 680 -46.39 -20.90 -42.62
N ASN A 681 -47.43 -20.07 -42.48
CA ASN A 681 -48.53 -20.02 -41.51
C ASN A 681 -48.50 -20.77 -40.16
N GLN A 682 -48.78 -19.97 -39.11
CA GLN A 682 -49.78 -20.17 -38.04
C GLN A 682 -50.46 -21.55 -37.90
N ARG A 683 -50.27 -22.20 -36.73
CA ARG A 683 -51.38 -22.52 -35.80
C ARG A 683 -50.93 -23.15 -34.46
N ASN A 684 -51.33 -22.46 -33.40
CA ASN A 684 -51.84 -22.89 -32.10
C ASN A 684 -51.21 -24.02 -31.25
N LYS A 685 -50.97 -23.58 -30.00
CA LYS A 685 -50.84 -24.31 -28.74
C LYS A 685 -51.77 -25.52 -28.57
N LYS A 686 -51.24 -26.49 -27.80
CA LYS A 686 -51.90 -27.60 -27.08
C LYS A 686 -52.22 -28.86 -27.88
N VAL A 687 -51.19 -29.67 -28.08
CA VAL A 687 -51.31 -31.14 -27.94
C VAL A 687 -50.27 -31.59 -26.92
N ILE A 688 -50.51 -31.23 -25.66
CA ILE A 688 -49.98 -31.96 -24.51
C ILE A 688 -50.94 -33.14 -24.36
N PHE A 689 -50.54 -34.34 -24.79
CA PHE A 689 -50.88 -35.62 -24.13
C PHE A 689 -50.34 -36.89 -24.84
N ALA A 690 -49.69 -36.82 -26.00
CA ALA A 690 -49.47 -38.03 -26.81
C ALA A 690 -48.01 -38.46 -27.09
N ILE A 691 -47.01 -37.97 -26.34
CA ILE A 691 -45.62 -38.46 -26.47
C ILE A 691 -44.95 -38.69 -25.10
N THR A 692 -45.69 -39.31 -24.18
CA THR A 692 -45.15 -39.95 -22.97
C THR A 692 -44.91 -41.45 -23.16
N PHE A 693 -44.97 -41.96 -24.41
CA PHE A 693 -44.93 -43.40 -24.68
C PHE A 693 -43.75 -43.90 -25.53
N SER A 694 -42.74 -43.09 -25.81
CA SER A 694 -41.63 -43.47 -26.71
C SER A 694 -40.21 -43.27 -26.17
N VAL A 695 -40.02 -42.84 -24.92
CA VAL A 695 -38.68 -42.63 -24.33
C VAL A 695 -38.19 -43.80 -23.45
N PHE A 696 -39.03 -44.80 -23.16
CA PHE A 696 -38.62 -45.88 -22.25
C PHE A 696 -37.81 -47.03 -22.89
N PHE A 697 -37.71 -47.13 -24.22
CA PHE A 697 -37.08 -48.29 -24.88
C PHE A 697 -35.84 -48.02 -25.76
N ARG A 698 -35.19 -46.85 -25.64
CA ARG A 698 -33.91 -46.58 -26.34
C ARG A 698 -32.68 -46.39 -25.44
N GLY A 699 -32.82 -46.47 -24.11
CA GLY A 699 -31.70 -46.35 -23.17
C GLY A 699 -30.93 -47.65 -22.91
N ILE A 700 -31.52 -48.81 -23.14
CA ILE A 700 -30.94 -50.10 -22.69
C ILE A 700 -29.96 -50.70 -23.73
N ALA A 701 -30.04 -50.31 -25.00
CA ALA A 701 -29.14 -50.82 -26.04
C ALA A 701 -27.75 -50.14 -26.08
N ILE A 702 -27.66 -48.87 -25.65
CA ILE A 702 -26.41 -48.09 -25.71
C ILE A 702 -25.53 -48.38 -24.48
N LEU A 703 -26.14 -48.67 -23.33
CA LEU A 703 -25.43 -49.06 -22.11
C LEU A 703 -24.79 -50.45 -22.17
N LEU A 704 -25.33 -51.37 -22.99
CA LEU A 704 -24.77 -52.71 -23.18
C LEU A 704 -23.60 -52.76 -24.19
N LEU A 705 -23.44 -51.73 -25.03
CA LEU A 705 -22.34 -51.64 -26.01
C LEU A 705 -21.08 -50.98 -25.42
N LEU A 706 -21.23 -50.02 -24.51
CA LEU A 706 -20.08 -49.35 -23.85
C LEU A 706 -19.45 -50.21 -22.74
N GLY A 707 -20.22 -51.10 -22.11
CA GLY A 707 -19.71 -52.03 -21.10
C GLY A 707 -18.81 -53.15 -21.63
N ARG A 708 -18.89 -53.49 -22.94
CA ARG A 708 -18.04 -54.54 -23.55
C ARG A 708 -16.70 -54.02 -24.07
N LEU A 709 -16.55 -52.72 -24.27
CA LEU A 709 -15.30 -52.12 -24.75
C LEU A 709 -14.28 -51.92 -23.62
N PHE A 710 -14.75 -51.73 -22.38
CA PHE A 710 -13.90 -51.43 -21.23
C PHE A 710 -13.23 -52.66 -20.57
N VAL A 711 -13.68 -53.88 -20.92
CA VAL A 711 -13.15 -55.13 -20.32
C VAL A 711 -12.07 -55.79 -21.19
N SER A 712 -11.82 -55.33 -22.42
CA SER A 712 -10.86 -55.96 -23.34
C SER A 712 -9.48 -55.30 -23.42
N ILE A 713 -9.22 -54.16 -22.75
CA ILE A 713 -7.93 -53.43 -22.86
C ILE A 713 -7.18 -53.34 -21.53
N ARG A 714 -7.24 -54.40 -20.72
CA ARG A 714 -6.22 -54.64 -19.68
C ARG A 714 -5.98 -56.13 -19.48
N MET A 715 -5.02 -56.67 -20.23
CA MET A 715 -3.97 -57.55 -19.70
C MET A 715 -3.04 -58.03 -20.82
N LYS A 716 -1.73 -57.73 -20.65
CA LYS A 716 -0.54 -58.44 -21.16
C LYS A 716 -0.32 -58.38 -22.68
N GLY A 717 0.87 -58.08 -23.21
CA GLY A 717 2.20 -57.88 -22.65
C GLY A 717 3.23 -58.16 -23.76
N VAL A 718 4.46 -57.64 -23.57
CA VAL A 718 5.73 -58.22 -24.03
C VAL A 718 6.21 -57.96 -25.48
N THR A 719 7.25 -57.10 -25.55
CA THR A 719 8.48 -57.07 -26.39
C THR A 719 8.44 -57.34 -27.90
N ALA A 720 9.07 -56.47 -28.70
CA ALA A 720 10.39 -56.72 -29.31
C ALA A 720 10.84 -55.59 -30.25
N THR A 721 12.14 -55.31 -30.17
CA THR A 721 13.03 -54.46 -30.98
C THR A 721 13.05 -54.79 -32.49
N SER A 722 13.25 -53.79 -33.37
CA SER A 722 14.52 -53.62 -34.13
C SER A 722 14.43 -52.52 -35.21
N GLN A 723 15.53 -51.75 -35.32
CA GLN A 723 16.18 -51.24 -36.55
C GLN A 723 15.44 -50.22 -37.44
N ARG A 724 16.08 -49.23 -38.08
CA ARG A 724 17.44 -48.66 -38.13
C ARG A 724 17.33 -47.51 -39.15
N GLY A 725 18.03 -46.40 -38.95
CA GLY A 725 18.08 -45.33 -39.95
C GLY A 725 18.88 -44.12 -39.49
N ASN A 726 20.20 -44.30 -39.37
CA ASN A 726 21.21 -43.24 -39.24
C ASN A 726 21.12 -42.22 -40.37
N ASN A 727 21.43 -40.96 -40.06
CA ASN A 727 22.55 -40.24 -40.68
C ASN A 727 22.99 -39.11 -39.73
N GLY A 728 24.23 -39.22 -39.24
CA GLY A 728 24.96 -38.14 -38.58
C GLY A 728 25.74 -37.31 -39.61
N ASP A 729 26.08 -36.07 -39.26
CA ASP A 729 27.42 -35.69 -38.79
C ASP A 729 27.47 -34.15 -38.69
N VAL A 730 27.78 -33.62 -37.50
CA VAL A 730 29.06 -33.03 -37.08
C VAL A 730 29.29 -31.61 -37.62
N ASP A 731 29.14 -30.67 -36.70
CA ASP A 731 30.06 -29.56 -36.42
C ASP A 731 29.51 -28.86 -35.16
N ALA A 732 30.25 -28.23 -34.27
CA ALA A 732 31.65 -28.24 -33.89
C ALA A 732 31.65 -27.53 -32.53
N SER A 733 32.24 -28.14 -31.51
CA SER A 733 32.51 -27.51 -30.23
C SER A 733 33.33 -26.24 -30.38
N SER A 734 32.97 -25.17 -29.67
CA SER A 734 33.86 -24.39 -28.80
C SER A 734 33.29 -23.00 -28.49
N PHE A 735 33.69 -22.47 -27.34
CA PHE A 735 33.39 -21.15 -26.77
C PHE A 735 32.11 -20.99 -25.97
N TYR A 736 32.12 -21.49 -24.73
CA TYR A 736 31.88 -20.60 -23.59
C TYR A 736 32.94 -20.88 -22.53
N SER A 737 33.99 -20.04 -22.58
CA SER A 737 35.00 -19.91 -21.56
C SER A 737 34.39 -19.27 -20.31
N SER A 738 34.89 -19.73 -19.16
CA SER A 738 34.66 -19.22 -17.82
C SER A 738 34.65 -17.69 -17.71
N SER A 739 33.52 -17.13 -17.29
CA SER A 739 33.43 -15.92 -16.46
C SER A 739 32.00 -15.73 -15.96
N GLU A 740 31.88 -15.36 -14.68
CA GLU A 740 30.67 -14.92 -13.96
C GLU A 740 29.56 -15.98 -13.74
N LYS A 741 29.75 -16.80 -12.70
CA LYS A 741 28.67 -17.52 -12.02
C LYS A 741 28.39 -16.80 -10.70
N THR A 742 27.31 -16.03 -10.62
CA THR A 742 26.82 -15.49 -9.35
C THR A 742 25.46 -16.13 -9.08
N LEU A 743 25.49 -17.20 -8.27
CA LEU A 743 24.29 -17.89 -7.79
C LEU A 743 24.19 -17.53 -6.30
N VAL A 744 23.27 -16.63 -5.96
CA VAL A 744 23.00 -16.23 -4.56
C VAL A 744 21.91 -17.15 -4.00
N VAL A 745 22.18 -17.71 -2.82
CA VAL A 745 21.59 -18.95 -2.26
C VAL A 745 20.12 -18.82 -1.87
N MET A 746 19.42 -19.96 -1.93
CA MET A 746 18.02 -20.19 -1.52
C MET A 746 17.99 -21.12 -0.27
N TRP A 747 17.28 -20.76 0.82
CA TRP A 747 17.17 -21.57 2.06
C TRP A 747 15.77 -22.19 2.21
N MET A 748 15.63 -23.52 2.36
CA MET A 748 14.36 -24.21 2.64
C MET A 748 14.22 -24.54 4.14
N PRO A 749 13.04 -24.41 4.80
CA PRO A 749 12.93 -24.45 6.25
C PRO A 749 12.72 -25.86 6.84
N GLN A 750 12.75 -26.92 6.02
CA GLN A 750 12.33 -28.27 6.45
C GLN A 750 13.40 -29.38 6.37
N GLY A 751 14.67 -29.06 6.14
CA GLY A 751 15.76 -30.05 6.11
C GLY A 751 16.76 -29.86 7.25
N ASN A 752 17.00 -30.90 8.06
CA ASN A 752 18.14 -30.94 8.98
C ASN A 752 19.45 -31.01 8.15
N GLY A 753 20.31 -30.00 8.26
CA GLY A 753 21.72 -30.07 7.88
C GLY A 753 22.08 -29.57 6.47
N GLU A 754 22.96 -28.57 6.46
CA GLU A 754 23.99 -28.10 5.49
C GLU A 754 23.96 -28.32 3.96
N ASP A 755 23.07 -29.09 3.32
CA ASP A 755 23.21 -29.44 1.88
C ASP A 755 22.04 -29.06 0.94
N ASN A 756 21.16 -28.12 1.30
CA ASN A 756 20.04 -27.72 0.43
C ASN A 756 20.34 -26.47 -0.44
N LYS A 757 21.38 -26.52 -1.28
CA LYS A 757 21.60 -25.51 -2.33
C LYS A 757 21.00 -25.97 -3.66
N ILE A 758 19.84 -25.44 -4.02
CA ILE A 758 19.24 -25.65 -5.36
C ILE A 758 20.11 -24.91 -6.39
N ASN A 759 20.79 -25.67 -7.24
CA ASN A 759 21.61 -25.12 -8.31
C ASN A 759 20.80 -25.06 -9.62
N PHE A 760 21.29 -24.33 -10.63
CA PHE A 760 20.54 -24.14 -11.88
C PHE A 760 20.19 -25.46 -12.58
N SER A 761 21.04 -26.49 -12.47
CA SER A 761 20.71 -27.82 -12.99
C SER A 761 19.52 -28.47 -12.30
N ASP A 762 19.30 -28.20 -11.02
CA ASP A 762 18.14 -28.69 -10.28
C ASP A 762 16.88 -27.93 -10.68
N ILE A 763 16.97 -26.63 -10.95
CA ILE A 763 15.86 -25.83 -11.51
C ILE A 763 15.47 -26.36 -12.90
N LEU A 764 16.45 -26.66 -13.75
CA LEU A 764 16.19 -27.27 -15.05
C LEU A 764 15.49 -28.62 -14.92
N LYS A 765 15.91 -29.48 -14.00
CA LYS A 765 15.22 -30.76 -13.77
C LYS A 765 13.81 -30.57 -13.23
N ALA A 766 13.64 -29.72 -12.21
CA ALA A 766 12.37 -29.48 -11.52
C ALA A 766 11.31 -28.81 -12.40
N THR A 767 11.75 -28.04 -13.42
CA THR A 767 10.87 -27.41 -14.42
C THR A 767 10.73 -28.21 -15.71
N ASN A 768 11.33 -29.41 -15.78
CA ASN A 768 11.46 -30.21 -17.01
C ASN A 768 12.03 -29.40 -18.19
N ASN A 769 13.14 -28.73 -17.97
CA ASN A 769 13.81 -27.83 -18.91
C ASN A 769 12.92 -26.67 -19.38
N PHE A 770 12.19 -26.05 -18.44
CA PHE A 770 11.22 -24.98 -18.72
C PHE A 770 10.15 -25.40 -19.73
N ASP A 771 9.59 -26.61 -19.55
CA ASP A 771 8.52 -27.13 -20.40
C ASP A 771 7.28 -26.23 -20.38
N LYS A 772 6.58 -26.14 -21.52
CA LYS A 772 5.36 -25.34 -21.66
C LYS A 772 4.23 -25.86 -20.77
N GLU A 773 4.19 -27.16 -20.46
CA GLU A 773 3.20 -27.76 -19.56
C GLU A 773 3.34 -27.29 -18.11
N ASN A 774 4.51 -26.76 -17.73
CA ASN A 774 4.78 -26.24 -16.39
C ASN A 774 4.52 -24.74 -16.26
N ILE A 775 4.05 -24.05 -17.30
CA ILE A 775 3.75 -22.62 -17.23
C ILE A 775 2.50 -22.40 -16.39
N ILE A 776 2.64 -21.64 -15.30
CA ILE A 776 1.55 -21.30 -14.38
C ILE A 776 1.21 -19.80 -14.40
N GLY A 777 2.02 -18.99 -15.08
CA GLY A 777 1.75 -17.56 -15.24
C GLY A 777 2.56 -16.97 -16.38
N CYS A 778 1.98 -15.98 -17.05
CA CYS A 778 2.62 -15.21 -18.11
C CYS A 778 2.46 -13.73 -17.77
N GLY A 779 3.56 -13.05 -17.43
CA GLY A 779 3.59 -11.62 -17.12
C GLY A 779 4.24 -10.82 -18.26
N GLY A 780 4.16 -9.48 -18.18
CA GLY A 780 4.71 -8.58 -19.21
C GLY A 780 6.22 -8.69 -19.45
N TYR A 781 6.94 -9.34 -18.53
CA TYR A 781 8.41 -9.34 -18.49
C TYR A 781 9.02 -10.73 -18.29
N GLY A 782 8.22 -11.79 -18.27
CA GLY A 782 8.70 -13.15 -18.07
C GLY A 782 7.61 -14.22 -17.91
N LEU A 783 8.03 -15.47 -17.97
CA LEU A 783 7.18 -16.65 -17.76
C LEU A 783 7.43 -17.22 -16.36
N VAL A 784 6.35 -17.63 -15.69
CA VAL A 784 6.41 -18.30 -14.38
C VAL A 784 6.15 -19.78 -14.57
N TYR A 785 7.10 -20.60 -14.12
CA TYR A 785 7.06 -22.05 -14.22
C TYR A 785 6.86 -22.67 -12.85
N LYS A 786 5.97 -23.65 -12.75
CA LYS A 786 5.92 -24.56 -11.61
C LYS A 786 7.15 -25.45 -11.64
N ALA A 787 7.88 -25.47 -10.54
CA ALA A 787 8.96 -26.41 -10.30
C ALA A 787 8.54 -27.36 -9.17
N GLU A 788 8.71 -28.65 -9.39
CA GLU A 788 8.48 -29.68 -8.38
C GLU A 788 9.81 -30.31 -8.00
N LEU A 789 10.21 -30.11 -6.75
CA LEU A 789 11.48 -30.60 -6.24
C LEU A 789 11.37 -32.09 -5.86
N PRO A 790 12.51 -32.80 -5.74
CA PRO A 790 12.52 -34.24 -5.42
C PRO A 790 11.85 -34.61 -4.08
N ASP A 791 11.78 -33.66 -3.15
CA ASP A 791 11.13 -33.79 -1.84
C ASP A 791 9.59 -33.58 -1.90
N GLY A 792 9.04 -33.26 -3.08
CA GLY A 792 7.62 -32.95 -3.28
C GLY A 792 7.27 -31.47 -3.05
N SER A 793 8.22 -30.63 -2.65
CA SER A 793 8.03 -29.20 -2.49
C SER A 793 7.80 -28.53 -3.85
N LYS A 794 6.85 -27.58 -3.89
CA LYS A 794 6.50 -26.83 -5.10
C LYS A 794 7.01 -25.41 -5.01
N LEU A 795 7.64 -24.94 -6.08
CA LEU A 795 8.15 -23.59 -6.24
C LEU A 795 7.59 -22.94 -7.50
N ALA A 796 7.60 -21.61 -7.53
CA ALA A 796 7.31 -20.82 -8.71
C ALA A 796 8.60 -20.14 -9.19
N ILE A 797 9.02 -20.44 -10.42
CA ILE A 797 10.26 -19.93 -11.03
C ILE A 797 9.89 -18.91 -12.11
N LYS A 798 10.11 -17.63 -11.84
CA LYS A 798 9.91 -16.55 -12.81
C LYS A 798 11.19 -16.38 -13.62
N LYS A 799 11.12 -16.63 -14.92
CA LYS A 799 12.20 -16.44 -15.90
C LYS A 799 11.95 -15.17 -16.72
N LEU A 800 12.82 -14.18 -16.58
CA LEU A 800 12.69 -12.89 -17.28
C LEU A 800 13.15 -12.98 -18.76
N HIS A 801 12.58 -12.16 -19.65
CA HIS A 801 12.87 -12.15 -21.10
C HIS A 801 14.17 -11.39 -21.49
N ASP A 802 14.72 -11.68 -22.68
CA ASP A 802 16.07 -11.30 -23.16
C ASP A 802 16.32 -9.80 -23.47
N GLU A 803 15.38 -8.88 -23.22
CA GLU A 803 15.63 -7.43 -23.39
C GLU A 803 16.51 -6.89 -22.25
N MET A 804 17.84 -6.92 -22.47
CA MET A 804 18.89 -6.71 -21.47
C MET A 804 18.70 -5.50 -20.54
N CYS A 805 18.16 -4.36 -21.01
CA CYS A 805 18.04 -3.15 -20.19
C CYS A 805 16.80 -3.12 -19.27
N LEU A 806 15.68 -3.71 -19.70
CA LEU A 806 14.44 -3.79 -18.91
C LEU A 806 14.53 -4.93 -17.89
N MET A 807 15.03 -6.09 -18.34
CA MET A 807 15.29 -7.27 -17.51
C MET A 807 16.10 -6.95 -16.25
N GLU A 808 17.23 -6.25 -16.39
CA GLU A 808 18.12 -5.95 -15.26
C GLU A 808 17.51 -4.94 -14.26
N ARG A 809 16.69 -3.99 -14.75
CA ARG A 809 16.02 -3.00 -13.88
C ARG A 809 14.95 -3.63 -13.00
N GLU A 810 14.17 -4.55 -13.56
CA GLU A 810 13.09 -5.23 -12.83
C GLU A 810 13.62 -6.30 -11.91
N PHE A 811 14.60 -7.06 -12.38
CA PHE A 811 15.31 -8.00 -11.54
C PHE A 811 15.87 -7.32 -10.29
N ARG A 812 16.55 -6.17 -10.44
CA ARG A 812 17.05 -5.39 -9.30
C ARG A 812 15.93 -4.80 -8.46
N ALA A 813 14.88 -4.24 -9.05
CA ALA A 813 13.78 -3.66 -8.29
C ALA A 813 13.05 -4.71 -7.42
N GLU A 814 12.83 -5.90 -7.98
CA GLU A 814 12.19 -7.02 -7.30
C GLU A 814 13.08 -7.58 -6.19
N VAL A 815 14.39 -7.75 -6.47
CA VAL A 815 15.37 -8.15 -5.46
C VAL A 815 15.52 -7.10 -4.37
N ASP A 816 15.71 -5.81 -4.70
CA ASP A 816 15.89 -4.70 -3.75
C ASP A 816 14.64 -4.49 -2.88
N ALA A 817 13.44 -4.56 -3.45
CA ALA A 817 12.21 -4.42 -2.69
C ALA A 817 11.96 -5.66 -1.82
N LEU A 818 11.97 -6.85 -2.39
CA LEU A 818 11.65 -8.08 -1.64
C LEU A 818 12.74 -8.48 -0.64
N SER A 819 14.00 -8.10 -0.88
CA SER A 819 15.07 -8.28 0.10
C SER A 819 14.91 -7.39 1.33
N MET A 820 14.16 -6.29 1.21
CA MET A 820 13.86 -5.32 2.29
C MET A 820 12.45 -5.46 2.86
N THR A 821 11.57 -6.26 2.25
CA THR A 821 10.18 -6.46 2.71
C THR A 821 9.93 -7.85 3.24
N GLN A 822 9.33 -7.93 4.41
CA GLN A 822 9.19 -9.18 5.13
C GLN A 822 7.87 -9.24 5.91
N HIS A 823 6.78 -9.52 5.20
CA HIS A 823 5.44 -9.55 5.76
C HIS A 823 4.69 -10.84 5.42
N GLN A 824 3.65 -11.15 6.20
CA GLN A 824 2.91 -12.40 6.10
C GLN A 824 1.90 -12.47 4.95
N ASN A 825 1.73 -11.35 4.25
CA ASN A 825 0.87 -11.16 3.09
C ASN A 825 1.65 -10.59 1.89
N LEU A 826 2.96 -10.84 1.82
CA LEU A 826 3.79 -10.59 0.64
C LEU A 826 4.38 -11.93 0.18
N VAL A 827 4.44 -12.17 -1.12
CA VAL A 827 4.96 -13.43 -1.64
C VAL A 827 6.43 -13.59 -1.24
N PRO A 828 6.82 -14.69 -0.57
CA PRO A 828 8.21 -14.92 -0.21
C PRO A 828 9.08 -15.13 -1.45
N LEU A 829 10.08 -14.27 -1.63
CA LEU A 829 11.21 -14.50 -2.53
C LEU A 829 12.23 -15.39 -1.79
N TRP A 830 12.46 -16.59 -2.30
CA TRP A 830 13.41 -17.54 -1.70
C TRP A 830 14.83 -17.31 -2.18
N GLY A 831 15.01 -16.75 -3.37
CA GLY A 831 16.31 -16.49 -3.95
C GLY A 831 16.20 -16.13 -5.43
N TYR A 832 17.36 -15.91 -6.04
CA TYR A 832 17.47 -15.57 -7.45
C TYR A 832 18.69 -16.25 -8.08
N CYS A 833 18.63 -16.52 -9.39
CA CYS A 833 19.74 -17.12 -10.13
C CYS A 833 20.12 -16.24 -11.33
N ILE A 834 21.42 -15.92 -11.41
CA ILE A 834 22.02 -15.19 -12.52
C ILE A 834 22.97 -16.15 -13.24
N GLN A 835 22.60 -16.57 -14.45
CA GLN A 835 23.44 -17.44 -15.27
C GLN A 835 23.48 -16.94 -16.72
N GLY A 836 24.60 -16.32 -17.11
CA GLY A 836 24.73 -15.63 -18.39
C GLY A 836 23.65 -14.54 -18.54
N ASN A 837 22.86 -14.62 -19.62
CA ASN A 837 21.73 -13.71 -19.86
C ASN A 837 20.44 -14.13 -19.13
N SER A 838 20.41 -15.26 -18.44
CA SER A 838 19.22 -15.68 -17.69
C SER A 838 19.16 -15.00 -16.33
N ARG A 839 17.99 -14.42 -16.02
CA ARG A 839 17.61 -13.94 -14.69
C ARG A 839 16.40 -14.73 -14.22
N LEU A 840 16.57 -15.47 -13.14
CA LEU A 840 15.52 -16.27 -12.52
C LEU A 840 15.22 -15.75 -11.12
N LEU A 841 13.95 -15.63 -10.78
CA LEU A 841 13.47 -15.32 -9.44
C LEU A 841 12.67 -16.52 -8.92
N ILE A 842 12.89 -16.92 -7.67
CA ILE A 842 12.35 -18.15 -7.10
C ILE A 842 11.42 -17.80 -5.94
N TYR A 843 10.15 -18.19 -6.06
CA TYR A 843 9.10 -17.87 -5.09
C TYR A 843 8.44 -19.12 -4.51
N SER A 844 7.72 -18.92 -3.41
CA SER A 844 6.73 -19.90 -2.94
C SER A 844 5.70 -20.13 -4.02
N TYR A 845 5.38 -21.40 -4.28
CA TYR A 845 4.21 -21.74 -5.09
C TYR A 845 2.92 -21.50 -4.30
N MET A 846 1.96 -20.82 -4.92
CA MET A 846 0.66 -20.49 -4.31
C MET A 846 -0.40 -21.43 -4.88
N GLU A 847 -0.96 -22.31 -4.06
CA GLU A 847 -1.75 -23.45 -4.54
C GLU A 847 -3.07 -23.06 -5.20
N ASN A 848 -3.66 -21.94 -4.76
CA ASN A 848 -4.91 -21.43 -5.31
C ASN A 848 -4.69 -20.40 -6.42
N GLY A 849 -3.46 -20.17 -6.88
CA GLY A 849 -3.18 -19.26 -7.99
C GLY A 849 -3.46 -17.79 -7.65
N SER A 850 -3.79 -16.98 -8.66
CA SER A 850 -4.07 -15.56 -8.47
C SER A 850 -5.54 -15.32 -8.12
N LEU A 851 -5.83 -14.21 -7.44
CA LEU A 851 -7.21 -13.79 -7.17
C LEU A 851 -7.98 -13.54 -8.47
N ASP A 852 -7.29 -13.09 -9.52
CA ASP A 852 -7.85 -12.89 -10.86
C ASP A 852 -8.54 -14.15 -11.41
N ASP A 853 -7.89 -15.31 -11.23
CA ASP A 853 -8.41 -16.60 -11.69
C ASP A 853 -9.75 -16.97 -11.04
N TRP A 854 -9.95 -16.53 -9.79
CA TRP A 854 -11.19 -16.75 -9.05
C TRP A 854 -12.27 -15.71 -9.35
N LEU A 855 -11.89 -14.51 -9.80
CA LEU A 855 -12.82 -13.45 -10.15
C LEU A 855 -13.32 -13.55 -11.59
N HIS A 856 -12.52 -14.09 -12.52
CA HIS A 856 -12.78 -13.96 -13.96
C HIS A 856 -12.74 -15.27 -14.77
N ASN A 857 -12.15 -16.37 -14.28
CA ASN A 857 -11.82 -17.55 -15.11
C ASN A 857 -12.50 -18.87 -14.69
N ARG A 858 -13.55 -18.87 -13.86
CA ARG A 858 -14.31 -20.10 -13.52
C ARG A 858 -15.78 -20.01 -13.92
N ASP A 859 -16.22 -21.00 -14.72
CA ASP A 859 -17.59 -21.15 -15.22
C ASP A 859 -18.66 -21.13 -14.10
N ASP A 860 -19.86 -20.68 -14.49
CA ASP A 860 -21.09 -20.29 -13.75
C ASP A 860 -21.66 -21.20 -12.63
N ASP A 861 -20.86 -21.97 -11.89
CA ASP A 861 -21.34 -22.68 -10.70
C ASP A 861 -21.37 -21.73 -9.49
N VAL A 862 -22.58 -21.34 -9.09
CA VAL A 862 -22.91 -20.45 -7.96
C VAL A 862 -22.32 -20.93 -6.61
N SER A 863 -21.86 -22.17 -6.53
CA SER A 863 -21.16 -22.77 -5.38
C SER A 863 -19.66 -22.46 -5.30
N SER A 864 -19.08 -21.80 -6.30
CA SER A 864 -17.64 -21.49 -6.40
C SER A 864 -17.26 -20.02 -6.07
N CYS A 865 -18.27 -19.20 -5.78
CA CYS A 865 -18.09 -17.78 -5.45
C CYS A 865 -17.63 -17.64 -4.00
N PHE A 866 -16.56 -16.86 -3.74
CA PHE A 866 -16.09 -16.62 -2.38
C PHE A 866 -17.22 -16.11 -1.47
N ASP A 867 -17.38 -16.72 -0.30
CA ASP A 867 -18.24 -16.18 0.74
C ASP A 867 -17.66 -14.86 1.28
N TRP A 868 -18.53 -14.05 1.90
CA TRP A 868 -18.12 -12.75 2.44
C TRP A 868 -16.96 -12.83 3.43
N PRO A 869 -16.91 -13.80 4.38
CA PRO A 869 -15.75 -13.98 5.25
C PRO A 869 -14.44 -14.19 4.50
N THR A 870 -14.41 -15.01 3.45
CA THR A 870 -13.20 -15.25 2.66
C THR A 870 -12.81 -14.00 1.86
N ARG A 871 -13.78 -13.30 1.27
CA ARG A 871 -13.53 -12.01 0.59
C ARG A 871 -12.91 -10.98 1.53
N LEU A 872 -13.46 -10.83 2.73
CA LEU A 872 -12.95 -9.92 3.75
C LEU A 872 -11.53 -10.32 4.18
N LYS A 873 -11.28 -11.62 4.41
CA LYS A 873 -9.95 -12.15 4.74
C LYS A 873 -8.93 -11.84 3.66
N ILE A 874 -9.29 -12.01 2.39
CA ILE A 874 -8.42 -11.70 1.24
C ILE A 874 -8.13 -10.20 1.17
N ALA A 875 -9.15 -9.35 1.28
CA ALA A 875 -9.01 -7.89 1.25
C ALA A 875 -8.17 -7.35 2.44
N GLN A 876 -8.38 -7.90 3.64
CA GLN A 876 -7.57 -7.60 4.83
C GLN A 876 -6.13 -8.06 4.63
N GLY A 877 -5.90 -9.26 4.11
CA GLY A 877 -4.56 -9.77 3.84
C GLY A 877 -3.79 -8.88 2.86
N ALA A 878 -4.41 -8.53 1.73
CA ALA A 878 -3.81 -7.64 0.75
C ALA A 878 -3.52 -6.25 1.33
N SER A 879 -4.48 -5.66 2.07
CA SER A 879 -4.31 -4.32 2.64
C SER A 879 -3.26 -4.27 3.75
N LEU A 880 -3.13 -5.31 4.57
CA LEU A 880 -2.04 -5.46 5.55
C LEU A 880 -0.67 -5.54 4.85
N GLY A 881 -0.58 -6.29 3.74
CA GLY A 881 0.62 -6.34 2.90
C GLY A 881 1.03 -4.97 2.35
N LEU A 882 0.05 -4.18 1.91
CA LEU A 882 0.27 -2.82 1.40
C LEU A 882 0.63 -1.82 2.49
N SER A 883 -0.07 -1.82 3.62
CA SER A 883 0.24 -0.92 4.74
C SER A 883 1.64 -1.18 5.29
N TYR A 884 2.06 -2.45 5.37
CA TYR A 884 3.42 -2.81 5.75
C TYR A 884 4.48 -2.12 4.88
N ILE A 885 4.38 -2.25 3.55
CA ILE A 885 5.36 -1.67 2.62
C ILE A 885 5.34 -0.14 2.61
N HIS A 886 4.20 0.46 2.98
CA HIS A 886 4.03 1.92 2.99
C HIS A 886 4.43 2.60 4.28
N ASP A 887 4.03 2.04 5.42
CA ASP A 887 4.08 2.74 6.70
C ASP A 887 5.24 2.27 7.57
N VAL A 888 5.71 1.04 7.32
CA VAL A 888 6.65 0.37 8.23
C VAL A 888 8.01 0.13 7.59
N CYS A 889 8.08 -0.12 6.28
CA CYS A 889 9.34 -0.17 5.57
C CYS A 889 10.06 1.20 5.59
N LYS A 890 11.36 1.20 5.90
CA LYS A 890 12.28 2.34 5.70
C LYS A 890 13.48 1.82 4.89
N PRO A 891 13.79 2.40 3.72
CA PRO A 891 12.95 3.33 2.96
C PRO A 891 11.56 2.75 2.66
N GLN A 892 10.54 3.61 2.58
CA GLN A 892 9.18 3.17 2.24
C GLN A 892 9.15 2.59 0.83
N ILE A 893 8.31 1.59 0.57
CA ILE A 893 8.33 0.85 -0.69
C ILE A 893 7.02 1.07 -1.42
N VAL A 894 7.12 1.58 -2.64
CA VAL A 894 6.00 1.77 -3.54
C VAL A 894 5.97 0.63 -4.53
N HIS A 895 4.93 -0.20 -4.52
CA HIS A 895 4.84 -1.37 -5.38
C HIS A 895 4.60 -1.04 -6.86
N ARG A 896 3.77 -0.02 -7.15
CA ARG A 896 3.44 0.51 -8.49
C ARG A 896 2.73 -0.44 -9.47
N ASP A 897 2.37 -1.66 -9.05
CA ASP A 897 1.69 -2.64 -9.91
C ASP A 897 0.77 -3.60 -9.12
N ILE A 898 -0.10 -3.07 -8.28
CA ILE A 898 -1.04 -3.90 -7.51
C ILE A 898 -2.29 -4.14 -8.35
N LYS A 899 -2.64 -5.41 -8.57
CA LYS A 899 -3.80 -5.86 -9.34
C LYS A 899 -4.24 -7.24 -8.87
N SER A 900 -5.46 -7.68 -9.21
CA SER A 900 -5.98 -9.02 -8.86
C SER A 900 -5.05 -10.15 -9.28
N SER A 901 -4.37 -10.04 -10.43
CA SER A 901 -3.41 -11.06 -10.89
C SER A 901 -2.13 -11.12 -10.06
N ASN A 902 -1.84 -10.04 -9.32
CA ASN A 902 -0.67 -9.90 -8.45
C ASN A 902 -1.05 -10.12 -6.96
N ILE A 903 -2.30 -10.50 -6.67
CA ILE A 903 -2.72 -11.00 -5.36
C ILE A 903 -2.81 -12.52 -5.45
N LEU A 904 -1.82 -13.24 -4.94
CA LEU A 904 -1.79 -14.70 -4.95
C LEU A 904 -2.42 -15.29 -3.70
N LEU A 905 -2.97 -16.49 -3.82
CA LEU A 905 -3.71 -17.18 -2.76
C LEU A 905 -3.05 -18.52 -2.41
N ASP A 906 -2.71 -18.72 -1.14
CA ASP A 906 -2.28 -20.03 -0.65
C ASP A 906 -3.46 -21.00 -0.53
N LYS A 907 -3.17 -22.26 -0.20
CA LYS A 907 -4.19 -23.31 0.02
C LYS A 907 -5.30 -22.94 1.03
N GLU A 908 -5.08 -22.01 1.96
CA GLU A 908 -6.07 -21.51 2.92
C GLU A 908 -6.77 -20.20 2.48
N PHE A 909 -6.62 -19.78 1.23
CA PHE A 909 -7.13 -18.50 0.71
C PHE A 909 -6.59 -17.28 1.46
N LYS A 910 -5.37 -17.36 2.01
CA LYS A 910 -4.68 -16.18 2.51
C LYS A 910 -4.06 -15.44 1.34
N ALA A 911 -4.22 -14.12 1.32
CA ALA A 911 -3.72 -13.26 0.26
C ALA A 911 -2.24 -12.88 0.44
N TYR A 912 -1.50 -12.89 -0.66
CA TYR A 912 -0.10 -12.47 -0.77
C TYR A 912 0.07 -11.52 -1.95
N VAL A 913 0.55 -10.31 -1.68
CA VAL A 913 0.92 -9.34 -2.73
C VAL A 913 2.22 -9.80 -3.40
N ALA A 914 2.23 -9.83 -4.72
CA ALA A 914 3.28 -10.39 -5.57
C ALA A 914 3.72 -9.40 -6.67
N ASP A 915 4.82 -9.73 -7.35
CA ASP A 915 5.34 -9.03 -8.55
C ASP A 915 5.89 -7.62 -8.28
N PHE A 916 7.03 -7.58 -7.58
CA PHE A 916 7.72 -6.34 -7.21
C PHE A 916 8.68 -5.84 -8.30
N GLY A 917 8.63 -6.39 -9.52
CA GLY A 917 9.47 -5.99 -10.65
C GLY A 917 9.40 -4.49 -10.95
N LEU A 918 8.27 -3.87 -10.60
CA LEU A 918 8.07 -2.44 -10.73
C LEU A 918 8.19 -1.70 -9.40
N ALA A 919 8.72 -2.24 -8.30
CA ALA A 919 8.78 -1.51 -7.04
C ALA A 919 9.83 -0.37 -7.03
N ARG A 920 9.66 0.62 -6.14
CA ARG A 920 10.62 1.70 -5.87
C ARG A 920 10.73 2.01 -4.38
N LEU A 921 11.95 2.27 -3.94
CA LEU A 921 12.28 2.68 -2.58
C LEU A 921 12.23 4.21 -2.44
N ILE A 922 11.63 4.72 -1.36
CA ILE A 922 11.57 6.15 -1.02
C ILE A 922 12.48 6.45 0.17
N VAL A 923 13.51 7.26 -0.08
CA VAL A 923 14.45 7.74 0.95
C VAL A 923 13.69 8.59 1.99
N PRO A 924 13.96 8.49 3.31
CA PRO A 924 13.19 9.13 4.38
C PRO A 924 12.97 10.66 4.26
N ASN A 925 13.85 11.37 3.54
CA ASN A 925 13.76 12.82 3.31
C ASN A 925 12.94 13.20 2.06
N ARG A 926 12.31 12.25 1.39
CA ARG A 926 11.47 12.47 0.21
C ARG A 926 10.07 11.92 0.46
N THR A 927 9.06 12.69 0.08
CA THR A 927 7.65 12.28 0.17
C THR A 927 7.18 11.51 -1.06
N HIS A 928 7.98 11.46 -2.12
CA HIS A 928 7.64 10.85 -3.40
C HIS A 928 8.90 10.51 -4.23
N VAL A 929 8.75 9.61 -5.21
CA VAL A 929 9.76 9.21 -6.19
C VAL A 929 9.30 9.65 -7.58
N THR A 930 10.08 10.48 -8.28
CA THR A 930 9.84 10.81 -9.69
C THR A 930 10.44 9.71 -10.58
N THR A 931 9.65 9.12 -11.48
CA THR A 931 10.03 7.94 -12.29
C THR A 931 9.21 7.87 -13.58
N GLU A 932 9.69 7.15 -14.59
CA GLU A 932 8.86 6.76 -15.76
C GLU A 932 7.58 6.07 -15.29
N LEU A 933 6.45 6.34 -15.97
CA LEU A 933 5.16 5.71 -15.71
C LEU A 933 5.24 4.23 -16.07
N VAL A 934 5.06 3.37 -15.07
CA VAL A 934 5.10 1.91 -15.20
C VAL A 934 4.02 1.30 -14.31
N GLY A 935 3.41 0.20 -14.72
CA GLY A 935 2.33 -0.46 -13.99
C GLY A 935 1.27 -0.99 -14.94
N THR A 936 0.33 -1.77 -14.42
CA THR A 936 -0.77 -2.31 -15.21
C THR A 936 -1.87 -1.28 -15.34
N MET A 937 -2.06 -0.81 -16.55
CA MET A 937 -3.11 0.15 -16.84
C MET A 937 -4.49 -0.47 -16.57
N GLY A 938 -5.36 0.30 -15.90
CA GLY A 938 -6.55 -0.24 -15.20
C GLY A 938 -6.38 -0.34 -13.70
N TYR A 939 -5.15 -0.55 -13.24
CA TYR A 939 -4.79 -0.63 -11.82
C TYR A 939 -3.78 0.43 -11.41
N ILE A 940 -3.15 1.12 -12.37
CA ILE A 940 -2.31 2.29 -12.10
C ILE A 940 -3.15 3.32 -11.35
N PRO A 941 -2.74 3.71 -10.13
CA PRO A 941 -3.34 4.80 -9.38
C PRO A 941 -3.33 6.03 -10.29
N PRO A 942 -4.49 6.65 -10.57
CA PRO A 942 -4.57 7.71 -11.56
C PRO A 942 -3.50 8.77 -11.32
N GLU A 943 -3.26 9.15 -10.06
CA GLU A 943 -2.21 10.09 -9.63
C GLU A 943 -0.89 9.85 -10.30
N TYR A 944 -0.43 8.60 -10.24
CA TYR A 944 0.88 8.21 -10.68
C TYR A 944 0.98 8.29 -12.21
N GLY A 945 -0.11 7.99 -12.91
CA GLY A 945 -0.33 8.25 -14.33
C GLY A 945 -0.08 9.72 -14.73
N TYR A 946 -0.50 10.69 -13.91
CA TYR A 946 -0.38 12.11 -14.25
C TYR A 946 0.97 12.73 -13.93
N ILE A 947 1.43 12.59 -12.67
CA ILE A 947 2.61 13.36 -12.21
C ILE A 947 3.92 12.63 -12.42
N LYS A 948 3.89 11.36 -12.83
CA LYS A 948 5.10 10.51 -12.90
C LYS A 948 5.90 10.51 -11.60
N ARG A 949 5.17 10.73 -10.50
CA ARG A 949 5.66 10.73 -9.13
C ARG A 949 4.77 9.80 -8.35
N THR A 950 5.38 9.02 -7.48
CA THR A 950 4.67 8.00 -6.70
C THR A 950 5.10 8.10 -5.25
N CYS A 951 4.14 7.99 -4.34
CA CYS A 951 4.37 7.95 -2.90
C CYS A 951 3.78 6.65 -2.35
N PRO A 952 4.12 6.23 -1.11
CA PRO A 952 3.64 4.98 -0.55
C PRO A 952 2.11 5.04 -0.40
N MET A 953 1.60 6.20 -0.01
CA MET A 953 0.17 6.51 0.04
C MET A 953 -0.57 6.45 -1.31
N GLY A 954 0.15 6.37 -2.44
CA GLY A 954 -0.41 6.26 -3.78
C GLY A 954 -0.47 4.84 -4.32
N SER A 955 0.07 3.82 -3.65
CA SER A 955 0.01 2.41 -4.14
C SER A 955 -1.24 1.64 -3.68
N THR A 956 -2.27 2.33 -3.16
CA THR A 956 -3.50 1.70 -2.68
C THR A 956 -4.47 1.38 -3.83
N VAL A 957 -4.98 0.16 -3.82
CA VAL A 957 -6.00 -0.34 -4.77
C VAL A 957 -7.40 -0.15 -4.22
N GLU A 958 -8.31 0.30 -5.08
CA GLU A 958 -9.75 0.03 -4.99
C GLU A 958 -9.95 -1.49 -5.12
N VAL A 959 -10.14 -2.20 -4.00
CA VAL A 959 -10.56 -3.63 -3.99
C VAL A 959 -12.07 -3.71 -4.10
#